data_AF-A0A3D4WCN9-F1
#
_entry.id   AF-A0A3D4WCN9-F1
#
_cell.length_a   1.000
_cell.length_b   1.000
_cell.length_c   1.000
_cell.angle_alpha   90.00
_cell.angle_beta   90.00
_cell.angle_gamma   90.00
#
_symmetry.space_group_name_H-M   'P 1'
#
loop_
_entity.id
_entity.type
_entity.pdbx_description
1 polymer ?
#
loop_
_entity_poly.entity_id
_entity_poly.type
_entity_poly.pdbx_seq_one_letter_code
_entity_poly.pdbx_strand_id
1 'polypeptide(L)'
;MRTQSVLNLLVIDDDQLYAERLVHLLGCYYDTINLGFLDDKEELLKSLRQPWDVLVFGSAYDMSFTDVVGVVQEQSIDLPMICLFNEEMAASANNDEGLPDIISGTMVKSLKVDQEMAVVMSICLQHDNLRSRRELKTLRHVLSEAEQRANVLIKNSKSAVAYIDQGIHIFANDPYLQLFGFESMNDAIGVPVVDLIAGGDNVKGFKQFLRQFDKGSRQEVEFNFESKRMDGSTFEAKLQLAAATLDGEPVTQVIIQQNHNNSAEVAKRLAAAECKDNLTGINNRRGFEEQMAIVYQQARQGVLTAGLLYIQLDNVGKIRSSLGLQGVDATVKQVAYALDELISDGHVSRFSDTAFTILVEDKTTTELEKLAEHIGSRIGDMLIEVDKRTTSTTVSIGIVKIETNTAEPSILLERAMDAINQIMIETSNHGGTYHLYDPSEHANSDDHALAESLIDAIANSRFELSFQPIYDINNDRSDFFEVYLQLPLADADNTILTPDQFMAVAKTHKLLEKIDRWVLINACKKVNEVRKTHPEARLLVQLTSASLIDKKLPSVASQLIKAVGGAAGVLTLQFNEKDVADHLTVAKTQFAALHQVSCQMGINNFGSSAKSIEIVSFVQPDMVRLARSYVDGIDSADNLETVKSLIMRTNEVSVDVLMPYIEDAATMSVAWSVGARYLQGYYLEEPSSTIKVAT
;
A
#
# COMPACT_ATOMS: atom_id res chain seq x y z
N MET A 1 15.86 28.11 -15.47
CA MET A 1 15.06 28.70 -14.37
C MET A 1 15.50 30.14 -14.23
N ARG A 2 14.62 31.13 -14.50
CA ARG A 2 14.88 32.52 -14.09
C ARG A 2 14.85 32.52 -12.56
N THR A 3 16.02 32.59 -11.91
CA THR A 3 16.09 32.88 -10.49
C THR A 3 15.55 34.28 -10.29
N GLN A 4 14.52 34.44 -9.45
CA GLN A 4 14.01 35.75 -9.01
C GLN A 4 15.19 36.59 -8.53
N SER A 5 15.66 37.54 -9.34
CA SER A 5 16.83 38.36 -9.03
C SER A 5 16.37 39.71 -8.52
N VAL A 6 16.46 39.88 -7.19
CA VAL A 6 16.26 41.17 -6.52
C VAL A 6 17.64 41.83 -6.40
N LEU A 7 17.77 43.07 -6.86
CA LEU A 7 18.98 43.88 -6.70
C LEU A 7 18.71 45.01 -5.72
N ASN A 8 19.48 45.09 -4.63
CA ASN A 8 19.50 46.27 -3.77
C ASN A 8 20.65 47.18 -4.20
N LEU A 9 20.32 48.26 -4.93
CA LEU A 9 21.27 49.20 -5.49
C LEU A 9 21.27 50.50 -4.68
N LEU A 10 22.43 50.88 -4.15
CA LEU A 10 22.62 52.17 -3.51
C LEU A 10 23.32 53.12 -4.47
N VAL A 11 22.71 54.25 -4.80
CA VAL A 11 23.30 55.28 -5.65
C VAL A 11 23.54 56.53 -4.81
N ILE A 12 24.78 57.00 -4.82
CA ILE A 12 25.17 58.28 -4.22
C ILE A 12 25.47 59.22 -5.39
N ASP A 13 24.56 60.14 -5.67
CA ASP A 13 24.70 61.09 -6.78
C ASP A 13 23.92 62.38 -6.49
N ASP A 14 24.25 63.49 -7.15
CA ASP A 14 23.47 64.73 -7.09
C ASP A 14 22.39 64.80 -8.21
N ASP A 15 22.50 63.95 -9.24
CA ASP A 15 21.50 63.76 -10.30
C ASP A 15 20.58 62.56 -10.04
N GLN A 16 19.42 62.81 -9.41
CA GLN A 16 18.40 61.78 -9.20
C GLN A 16 17.88 61.17 -10.51
N LEU A 17 17.82 61.94 -11.60
CA LEU A 17 17.33 61.42 -12.89
C LEU A 17 18.30 60.38 -13.47
N TYR A 18 19.60 60.49 -13.18
CA TYR A 18 20.59 59.49 -13.58
C TYR A 18 20.36 58.16 -12.85
N ALA A 19 20.10 58.18 -11.55
CA ALA A 19 19.78 56.99 -10.77
C ALA A 19 18.53 56.27 -11.31
N GLU A 20 17.47 57.02 -11.64
CA GLU A 20 16.25 56.46 -12.23
C GLU A 20 16.49 55.86 -13.64
N ARG A 21 17.34 56.50 -14.46
CA ARG A 21 17.76 55.95 -15.77
C ARG A 21 18.49 54.61 -15.60
N LEU A 22 19.40 54.51 -14.63
CA LEU A 22 20.11 53.25 -14.35
C LEU A 22 19.15 52.12 -13.94
N VAL A 23 18.17 52.41 -13.08
CA VAL A 23 17.14 51.44 -12.69
C VAL A 23 16.34 50.97 -13.90
N HIS A 24 15.96 51.88 -14.79
CA HIS A 24 15.24 51.51 -16.02
C HIS A 24 16.02 50.55 -16.90
N LEU A 25 17.32 50.80 -17.10
CA LEU A 25 18.20 49.93 -17.89
C LEU A 25 18.43 48.56 -17.22
N LEU A 26 18.60 48.54 -15.90
CA LEU A 26 18.77 47.32 -15.11
C LEU A 26 17.51 46.45 -15.06
N GLY A 27 16.33 47.03 -15.31
CA GLY A 27 15.05 46.30 -15.35
C GLY A 27 14.98 45.21 -16.44
N CYS A 28 15.92 45.20 -17.39
CA CYS A 28 16.06 44.09 -18.34
C CYS A 28 16.73 42.83 -17.73
N TYR A 29 17.45 42.98 -16.61
CA TYR A 29 18.28 41.94 -15.99
C TYR A 29 17.78 41.48 -14.62
N TYR A 30 16.99 42.32 -13.94
CA TYR A 30 16.47 42.07 -12.59
C TYR A 30 14.94 42.18 -12.56
N ASP A 31 14.30 41.30 -11.78
CA ASP A 31 12.84 41.31 -11.62
C ASP A 31 12.38 42.41 -10.66
N THR A 32 13.21 42.78 -9.70
CA THR A 32 12.93 43.85 -8.74
C THR A 32 14.23 44.56 -8.37
N ILE A 33 14.21 45.89 -8.41
CA ILE A 33 15.37 46.73 -8.06
C ILE A 33 14.93 47.66 -6.94
N ASN A 34 15.53 47.49 -5.77
CA ASN A 34 15.35 48.39 -4.65
C ASN A 34 16.44 49.47 -4.76
N LEU A 35 16.04 50.69 -5.10
CA LEU A 35 16.95 51.83 -5.21
C LEU A 35 16.99 52.59 -3.88
N GLY A 36 18.18 52.72 -3.31
CA GLY A 36 18.50 53.77 -2.34
C GLY A 36 19.20 54.90 -3.06
N PHE A 37 18.79 56.15 -2.81
CA PHE A 37 19.42 57.35 -3.36
C PHE A 37 19.79 58.29 -2.21
N LEU A 38 21.00 58.86 -2.26
CA LEU A 38 21.57 59.71 -1.21
C LEU A 38 22.49 60.76 -1.84
N ASP A 39 22.58 61.95 -1.24
CA ASP A 39 23.54 63.00 -1.61
C ASP A 39 24.28 63.61 -0.38
N ASP A 40 23.98 63.12 0.83
CA ASP A 40 24.50 63.59 2.14
C ASP A 40 25.16 62.48 2.97
N LYS A 41 26.21 62.86 3.73
CA LYS A 41 27.03 61.95 4.53
C LYS A 41 26.34 61.40 5.78
N GLU A 42 25.45 62.16 6.42
CA GLU A 42 24.73 61.68 7.61
C GLU A 42 23.71 60.57 7.28
N GLU A 43 23.13 60.61 6.09
CA GLU A 43 22.20 59.59 5.61
C GLU A 43 22.89 58.28 5.19
N LEU A 44 24.14 58.34 4.72
CA LEU A 44 24.92 57.15 4.33
C LEU A 44 25.03 56.13 5.48
N LEU A 45 25.38 56.58 6.69
CA LEU A 45 25.50 55.71 7.86
C LEU A 45 24.19 55.06 8.28
N LYS A 46 23.06 55.73 8.04
CA LYS A 46 21.72 55.17 8.30
C LYS A 46 21.36 54.14 7.24
N SER A 47 21.64 54.45 5.97
CA SER A 47 21.34 53.58 4.83
C SER A 47 22.12 52.27 4.88
N LEU A 48 23.40 52.29 5.28
CA LEU A 48 24.24 51.10 5.42
C LEU A 48 23.78 50.09 6.50
N ARG A 49 22.78 50.44 7.33
CA ARG A 49 22.13 49.47 8.24
C ARG A 49 21.23 48.48 7.49
N GLN A 50 20.86 48.80 6.26
CA GLN A 50 20.12 47.91 5.37
C GLN A 50 21.08 47.14 4.46
N PRO A 51 20.72 45.92 4.02
CA PRO A 51 21.58 45.15 3.14
C PRO A 51 21.55 45.72 1.72
N TRP A 52 22.71 46.20 1.25
CA TRP A 52 22.94 46.61 -0.13
C TRP A 52 23.81 45.59 -0.86
N ASP A 53 23.63 45.49 -2.19
CA ASP A 53 24.37 44.54 -3.02
C ASP A 53 25.42 45.22 -3.89
N VAL A 54 25.16 46.44 -4.38
CA VAL A 54 26.14 47.25 -5.10
C VAL A 54 25.91 48.72 -4.75
N LEU A 55 27.00 49.47 -4.57
CA LEU A 55 26.99 50.92 -4.40
C LEU A 55 27.59 51.58 -5.64
N VAL A 56 26.93 52.60 -6.17
CA VAL A 56 27.41 53.43 -7.28
C VAL A 56 27.55 54.86 -6.78
N PHE A 57 28.71 55.46 -6.98
CA PHE A 57 29.04 56.81 -6.55
C PHE A 57 29.30 57.69 -7.77
N GLY A 58 28.55 58.78 -7.93
CA GLY A 58 28.72 59.81 -8.94
C GLY A 58 29.29 61.09 -8.34
N SER A 59 28.43 62.08 -8.08
CA SER A 59 28.75 63.35 -7.42
C SER A 59 28.00 63.51 -6.09
N ALA A 60 28.59 64.16 -5.09
CA ALA A 60 27.90 64.44 -3.83
C ALA A 60 28.34 65.78 -3.26
N TYR A 61 27.47 66.44 -2.49
CA TYR A 61 27.70 67.81 -2.03
C TYR A 61 28.76 67.91 -0.90
N ASP A 62 28.87 66.91 -0.02
CA ASP A 62 29.70 66.98 1.19
C ASP A 62 30.58 65.74 1.46
N MET A 63 30.73 64.84 0.48
CA MET A 63 31.54 63.62 0.62
C MET A 63 32.33 63.28 -0.64
N SER A 64 33.53 62.75 -0.44
CA SER A 64 34.33 62.15 -1.51
C SER A 64 34.13 60.63 -1.60
N PHE A 65 34.45 60.02 -2.74
CA PHE A 65 34.44 58.56 -2.88
C PHE A 65 35.33 57.87 -1.84
N THR A 66 36.48 58.48 -1.49
CA THR A 66 37.38 57.98 -0.45
C THR A 66 36.76 57.99 0.94
N ASP A 67 35.92 58.97 1.27
CA ASP A 67 35.16 58.99 2.53
C ASP A 67 34.20 57.80 2.60
N VAL A 68 33.50 57.51 1.50
CA VAL A 68 32.55 56.38 1.40
C VAL A 68 33.27 55.05 1.58
N VAL A 69 34.41 54.86 0.92
CA VAL A 69 35.24 53.64 1.07
C VAL A 69 35.69 53.47 2.52
N GLY A 70 36.14 54.55 3.18
CA GLY A 70 36.54 54.53 4.59
C GLY A 70 35.40 54.08 5.51
N VAL A 71 34.20 54.65 5.33
CA VAL A 71 33.01 54.30 6.13
C VAL A 71 32.62 52.83 5.95
N VAL A 72 32.61 52.31 4.72
CA VAL A 72 32.25 50.91 4.44
C VAL A 72 33.28 49.94 5.04
N GLN A 73 34.57 50.28 4.97
CA GLN A 73 35.64 49.46 5.54
C GLN A 73 35.61 49.45 7.07
N GLU A 74 35.37 50.60 7.72
CA GLU A 74 35.23 50.68 9.18
C GLU A 74 34.09 49.79 9.71
N GLN A 75 32.99 49.70 8.97
CA GLN A 75 31.84 48.85 9.31
C GLN A 75 32.05 47.37 8.91
N SER A 76 33.18 47.02 8.28
CA SER A 76 33.49 45.66 7.79
C SER A 76 32.39 45.06 6.89
N ILE A 77 31.75 45.90 6.07
CA ILE A 77 30.66 45.49 5.18
C ILE A 77 31.26 45.03 3.84
N ASP A 78 30.88 43.83 3.39
CA ASP A 78 31.22 43.31 2.06
C ASP A 78 30.27 43.92 1.01
N LEU A 79 30.59 45.14 0.57
CA LEU A 79 29.80 45.93 -0.39
C LEU A 79 30.67 46.37 -1.58
N PRO A 80 30.45 45.79 -2.77
CA PRO A 80 31.05 46.28 -4.01
C PRO A 80 30.63 47.72 -4.33
N MET A 81 31.60 48.55 -4.71
CA MET A 81 31.45 49.96 -5.01
C MET A 81 31.93 50.27 -6.44
N ILE A 82 31.21 51.14 -7.13
CA ILE A 82 31.53 51.62 -8.46
C ILE A 82 31.62 53.15 -8.39
N CYS A 83 32.75 53.73 -8.78
CA CYS A 83 32.95 55.18 -8.84
C CYS A 83 32.80 55.64 -10.30
N LEU A 84 31.94 56.64 -10.52
CA LEU A 84 31.74 57.25 -11.81
C LEU A 84 32.53 58.55 -11.91
N PHE A 85 33.19 58.78 -13.04
CA PHE A 85 33.99 59.99 -13.25
C PHE A 85 33.71 60.65 -14.61
N ASN A 86 33.86 61.98 -14.64
CA ASN A 86 33.76 62.82 -15.85
C ASN A 86 35.14 63.22 -16.39
N GLU A 87 35.24 63.68 -17.64
CA GLU A 87 36.53 64.07 -18.26
C GLU A 87 37.25 65.21 -17.52
N GLU A 88 36.51 66.12 -16.87
CA GLU A 88 37.09 67.17 -16.02
C GLU A 88 37.70 66.61 -14.72
N MET A 89 37.08 65.60 -14.10
CA MET A 89 37.62 64.89 -12.94
C MET A 89 38.81 64.00 -13.33
N ALA A 90 38.83 63.47 -14.55
CA ALA A 90 39.97 62.72 -15.08
C ALA A 90 41.19 63.62 -15.39
N ALA A 91 40.96 64.90 -15.72
CA ALA A 91 42.02 65.86 -16.00
C ALA A 91 42.70 66.39 -14.73
N SER A 92 41.97 66.51 -13.61
CA SER A 92 42.54 66.84 -12.28
C SER A 92 43.18 65.64 -11.57
N ALA A 93 42.96 64.41 -12.06
CA ALA A 93 43.46 63.18 -11.47
C ALA A 93 44.95 62.87 -11.70
N ASN A 94 45.67 63.73 -12.45
CA ASN A 94 47.10 63.55 -12.65
C ASN A 94 47.89 64.28 -11.56
N ASN A 95 48.36 63.45 -10.62
CA ASN A 95 49.37 63.70 -9.57
C ASN A 95 48.80 64.16 -8.21
N ASP A 96 48.99 63.28 -7.22
CA ASP A 96 48.87 63.42 -5.75
C ASP A 96 47.50 63.23 -5.04
N GLU A 97 46.36 63.07 -5.73
CA GLU A 97 45.05 62.85 -5.05
C GLU A 97 44.40 61.46 -5.23
N GLY A 98 45.11 60.47 -5.78
CA GLY A 98 44.73 59.05 -5.63
C GLY A 98 43.36 58.64 -6.21
N LEU A 99 42.97 59.15 -7.38
CA LEU A 99 41.81 58.62 -8.12
C LEU A 99 42.13 57.21 -8.67
N PRO A 100 41.23 56.22 -8.54
CA PRO A 100 41.62 54.81 -8.50
C PRO A 100 41.68 54.22 -9.91
N ASP A 101 42.89 54.05 -10.43
CA ASP A 101 43.19 52.84 -11.20
C ASP A 101 43.49 51.74 -10.19
N ILE A 102 42.42 51.10 -9.73
CA ILE A 102 42.42 49.86 -8.92
C ILE A 102 42.98 50.05 -7.51
N ILE A 103 42.15 50.58 -6.60
CA ILE A 103 42.34 50.40 -5.16
C ILE A 103 41.69 49.05 -4.78
N SER A 104 42.55 48.06 -4.52
CA SER A 104 42.29 46.81 -3.79
C SER A 104 41.09 45.95 -4.20
N GLY A 105 41.39 44.81 -4.85
CA GLY A 105 40.66 43.52 -4.71
C GLY A 105 39.12 43.55 -4.75
N THR A 106 38.54 43.14 -5.89
CA THR A 106 37.14 42.68 -6.03
C THR A 106 36.01 43.62 -5.59
N MET A 107 36.27 44.86 -5.15
CA MET A 107 35.25 45.73 -4.54
C MET A 107 35.19 47.17 -5.07
N VAL A 108 36.15 47.67 -5.85
CA VAL A 108 36.08 49.05 -6.37
C VAL A 108 36.34 49.06 -7.88
N LYS A 109 35.46 49.70 -8.64
CA LYS A 109 35.65 49.90 -10.10
C LYS A 109 35.35 51.33 -10.50
N SER A 110 36.25 51.96 -11.24
CA SER A 110 36.06 53.29 -11.82
C SER A 110 35.52 53.19 -13.25
N LEU A 111 34.50 53.97 -13.60
CA LEU A 111 33.90 53.99 -14.93
C LEU A 111 33.55 55.42 -15.35
N LYS A 112 33.62 55.70 -16.66
CA LYS A 112 33.16 57.00 -17.17
C LYS A 112 31.63 57.08 -17.11
N VAL A 113 31.09 58.23 -16.69
CA VAL A 113 29.64 58.47 -16.59
C VAL A 113 28.93 58.32 -17.95
N ASP A 114 29.61 58.66 -19.05
CA ASP A 114 29.07 58.60 -20.42
C ASP A 114 28.91 57.18 -20.99
N GLN A 115 29.39 56.16 -20.29
CA GLN A 115 29.30 54.75 -20.70
C GLN A 115 28.24 53.98 -19.89
N GLU A 116 26.98 54.41 -19.97
CA GLU A 116 25.87 53.86 -19.17
C GLU A 116 25.76 52.32 -19.25
N MET A 117 25.90 51.73 -20.43
CA MET A 117 25.86 50.27 -20.57
C MET A 117 27.05 49.56 -19.90
N ALA A 118 28.23 50.19 -19.85
CA ALA A 118 29.37 49.63 -19.13
C ALA A 118 29.14 49.66 -17.61
N VAL A 119 28.48 50.71 -17.10
CA VAL A 119 28.05 50.81 -15.70
C VAL A 119 27.05 49.72 -15.36
N VAL A 120 26.00 49.55 -16.18
CA VAL A 120 24.98 48.49 -16.00
C VAL A 120 25.60 47.10 -15.97
N MET A 121 26.47 46.77 -16.94
CA MET A 121 27.16 45.47 -16.97
C MET A 121 28.09 45.28 -15.76
N SER A 122 28.71 46.36 -15.29
CA SER A 122 29.57 46.31 -14.12
C SER A 122 28.78 46.07 -12.83
N ILE A 123 27.60 46.67 -12.68
CA ILE A 123 26.67 46.41 -11.56
C ILE A 123 26.30 44.92 -11.55
N CYS A 124 25.95 44.36 -12.72
CA CYS A 124 25.60 42.94 -12.83
C CYS A 124 26.75 42.02 -12.40
N LEU A 125 27.96 42.28 -12.92
CA LEU A 125 29.14 41.49 -12.56
C LEU A 125 29.50 41.57 -11.09
N GLN A 126 29.37 42.75 -10.47
CA GLN A 126 29.66 42.92 -9.05
C GLN A 126 28.62 42.24 -8.15
N HIS A 127 27.36 42.32 -8.52
CA HIS A 127 26.28 41.61 -7.84
C HIS A 127 26.48 40.09 -7.85
N ASP A 128 26.79 39.51 -9.03
CA ASP A 128 27.06 38.07 -9.17
C ASP A 128 28.31 37.64 -8.37
N ASN A 129 29.34 38.48 -8.34
CA ASN A 129 30.54 38.20 -7.56
C ASN A 129 30.24 38.18 -6.05
N LEU A 130 29.52 39.19 -5.55
CA LEU A 130 29.10 39.25 -4.14
C LEU A 130 28.27 38.03 -3.74
N ARG A 131 27.31 37.64 -4.58
CA ARG A 131 26.49 36.44 -4.35
C ARG A 131 27.35 35.18 -4.27
N SER A 132 28.29 35.01 -5.20
CA SER A 132 29.22 33.88 -5.20
C SER A 132 30.08 33.85 -3.91
N ARG A 133 30.55 35.01 -3.43
CA ARG A 133 31.31 35.11 -2.17
C ARG A 133 30.46 34.74 -0.95
N ARG A 134 29.21 35.22 -0.87
CA ARG A 134 28.26 34.90 0.21
C ARG A 134 27.90 33.42 0.23
N GLU A 135 27.63 32.83 -0.94
CA GLU A 135 27.36 31.40 -1.10
C GLU A 135 28.56 30.55 -0.67
N LEU A 136 29.78 30.90 -1.10
CA LEU A 136 31.01 30.21 -0.66
C LEU A 136 31.23 30.28 0.86
N LYS A 137 30.98 31.45 1.48
CA LYS A 137 31.09 31.60 2.94
C LYS A 137 30.08 30.70 3.66
N THR A 138 28.86 30.61 3.14
CA THR A 138 27.79 29.77 3.69
C THR A 138 28.13 28.28 3.56
N LEU A 139 28.57 27.84 2.37
CA LEU A 139 28.98 26.47 2.12
C LEU A 139 30.16 26.04 3.01
N ARG A 140 31.15 26.92 3.23
CA ARG A 140 32.24 26.67 4.17
C ARG A 140 31.75 26.47 5.60
N HIS A 141 30.76 27.26 6.03
CA HIS A 141 30.17 27.11 7.35
C HIS A 141 29.41 25.79 7.50
N VAL A 142 28.57 25.44 6.51
CA VAL A 142 27.84 24.17 6.48
C VAL A 142 28.79 22.97 6.46
N LEU A 143 29.87 23.03 5.68
CA LEU A 143 30.89 21.99 5.66
C LEU A 143 31.55 21.81 7.04
N SER A 144 31.98 22.91 7.66
CA SER A 144 32.58 22.88 9.01
C SER A 144 31.63 22.31 10.06
N GLU A 145 30.34 22.66 10.00
CA GLU A 145 29.34 22.12 10.91
C GLU A 145 29.09 20.62 10.66
N ALA A 146 29.05 20.19 9.39
CA ALA A 146 28.92 18.78 9.02
C ALA A 146 30.13 17.95 9.50
N GLU A 147 31.35 18.45 9.34
CA GLU A 147 32.58 17.85 9.86
C GLU A 147 32.54 17.72 11.40
N GLN A 148 32.11 18.77 12.09
CA GLN A 148 31.99 18.74 13.56
C GLN A 148 30.95 17.70 14.02
N ARG A 149 29.78 17.63 13.36
CA ARG A 149 28.75 16.62 13.67
C ARG A 149 29.24 15.20 13.40
N ALA A 150 29.93 14.97 12.27
CA ALA A 150 30.50 13.66 11.94
C ALA A 150 31.50 13.20 13.01
N ASN A 151 32.37 14.11 13.48
CA ASN A 151 33.34 13.81 14.53
C ASN A 151 32.67 13.48 15.88
N VAL A 152 31.56 14.15 16.24
CA VAL A 152 30.79 13.83 17.45
C VAL A 152 30.10 12.46 17.35
N LEU A 153 29.53 12.13 16.18
CA LEU A 153 28.90 10.83 15.95
C LEU A 153 29.90 9.67 16.04
N ILE A 154 31.14 9.86 15.57
CA ILE A 154 32.20 8.84 15.67
C ILE A 154 32.64 8.65 17.11
N LYS A 155 32.86 9.75 17.85
CA LYS A 155 33.24 9.69 19.28
C LYS A 155 32.19 8.96 20.12
N ASN A 156 30.90 9.17 19.83
CA ASN A 156 29.80 8.54 20.57
C ASN A 156 29.30 7.23 19.94
N SER A 157 29.96 6.72 18.90
CA SER A 157 29.59 5.46 18.28
C SER A 157 29.85 4.30 19.23
N LYS A 158 28.98 3.27 19.19
CA LYS A 158 29.21 2.00 19.90
C LYS A 158 30.16 1.06 19.16
N SER A 159 30.48 1.35 17.91
CA SER A 159 31.43 0.56 17.10
C SER A 159 32.86 1.02 17.35
N ALA A 160 33.81 0.09 17.37
CA ALA A 160 35.23 0.42 17.45
C ALA A 160 35.72 1.01 16.12
N VAL A 161 36.11 2.29 16.14
CA VAL A 161 36.54 3.05 14.97
C VAL A 161 37.90 3.70 15.23
N ALA A 162 38.81 3.58 14.27
CA ALA A 162 40.09 4.29 14.26
C ALA A 162 40.35 4.94 12.90
N TYR A 163 41.09 6.04 12.89
CA TYR A 163 41.71 6.58 11.68
C TYR A 163 43.20 6.24 11.70
N ILE A 164 43.69 5.81 10.54
CA ILE A 164 45.07 5.42 10.33
C ILE A 164 45.65 6.20 9.16
N ASP A 165 46.89 6.67 9.32
CA ASP A 165 47.70 7.24 8.25
C ASP A 165 48.97 6.39 8.09
N GLN A 166 49.24 5.96 6.85
CA GLN A 166 50.35 5.05 6.51
C GLN A 166 50.48 3.81 7.42
N GLY A 167 49.34 3.31 7.93
CA GLY A 167 49.28 2.14 8.82
C GLY A 167 49.53 2.43 10.31
N ILE A 168 49.58 3.71 10.70
CA ILE A 168 49.77 4.18 12.08
C ILE A 168 48.46 4.82 12.57
N HIS A 169 48.06 4.54 13.81
CA HIS A 169 46.87 5.17 14.40
C HIS A 169 47.10 6.67 14.64
N ILE A 170 46.19 7.49 14.12
CA ILE A 170 46.14 8.94 14.35
C ILE A 170 44.95 9.33 15.24
N PHE A 171 43.89 8.54 15.24
CA PHE A 171 42.70 8.71 16.09
C PHE A 171 42.02 7.37 16.35
N ALA A 172 41.41 7.20 17.52
CA ALA A 172 40.58 6.06 17.88
C ALA A 172 39.52 6.50 18.89
N ASN A 173 38.32 5.94 18.80
CA ASN A 173 37.25 6.20 19.76
C ASN A 173 37.32 5.27 20.99
N ASP A 174 36.58 5.58 22.05
CA ASP A 174 36.64 4.84 23.32
C ASP A 174 36.35 3.33 23.17
N PRO A 175 35.36 2.87 22.38
CA PRO A 175 35.16 1.45 22.14
C PRO A 175 36.38 0.77 21.50
N TYR A 176 37.10 1.45 20.61
CA TYR A 176 38.32 0.90 20.01
C TYR A 176 39.43 0.74 21.04
N LEU A 177 39.64 1.75 21.90
CA LEU A 177 40.63 1.69 22.96
C LEU A 177 40.32 0.54 23.94
N GLN A 178 39.07 0.44 24.38
CA GLN A 178 38.61 -0.65 25.27
C GLN A 178 38.75 -2.03 24.62
N LEU A 179 38.47 -2.14 23.32
CA LEU A 179 38.51 -3.41 22.58
C LEU A 179 39.92 -4.02 22.55
N PHE A 180 40.93 -3.18 22.34
CA PHE A 180 42.35 -3.59 22.26
C PHE A 180 43.10 -3.47 23.59
N GLY A 181 42.51 -2.83 24.60
CA GLY A 181 43.08 -2.66 25.93
C GLY A 181 44.06 -1.48 26.04
N PHE A 182 43.84 -0.41 25.28
CA PHE A 182 44.56 0.85 25.45
C PHE A 182 43.94 1.68 26.58
N GLU A 183 44.77 2.24 27.46
CA GLU A 183 44.30 3.10 28.56
C GLU A 183 43.90 4.49 28.07
N SER A 184 44.57 4.99 27.04
CA SER A 184 44.28 6.30 26.43
C SER A 184 44.65 6.34 24.95
N MET A 185 44.15 7.36 24.25
CA MET A 185 44.53 7.62 22.85
C MET A 185 46.06 7.80 22.69
N ASN A 186 46.75 8.37 23.69
CA ASN A 186 48.19 8.60 23.64
C ASN A 186 48.99 7.29 23.54
N ASP A 187 48.44 6.19 24.03
CA ASP A 187 49.08 4.86 23.98
C ASP A 187 48.86 4.18 22.63
N ALA A 188 47.80 4.58 21.90
CA ALA A 188 47.50 4.07 20.57
C ALA A 188 48.21 4.85 19.46
N ILE A 189 48.44 6.16 19.65
CA ILE A 189 49.15 7.01 18.69
C ILE A 189 50.57 6.45 18.45
N GLY A 190 50.91 6.21 17.17
CA GLY A 190 52.23 5.69 16.80
C GLY A 190 52.34 4.16 16.75
N VAL A 191 51.34 3.42 17.24
CA VAL A 191 51.31 1.95 17.13
C VAL A 191 50.90 1.54 15.72
N PRO A 192 51.67 0.68 15.03
CA PRO A 192 51.27 0.11 13.75
C PRO A 192 50.04 -0.80 13.90
N VAL A 193 49.04 -0.66 13.02
CA VAL A 193 47.83 -1.52 13.01
C VAL A 193 48.17 -3.01 12.88
N VAL A 194 49.28 -3.33 12.21
CA VAL A 194 49.77 -4.69 12.02
C VAL A 194 50.14 -5.42 13.32
N ASP A 195 50.47 -4.67 14.39
CA ASP A 195 50.87 -5.26 15.67
C ASP A 195 49.66 -5.76 16.49
N LEU A 196 48.45 -5.35 16.09
CA LEU A 196 47.18 -5.77 16.67
C LEU A 196 46.59 -7.03 16.01
N ILE A 197 47.32 -7.64 15.06
CA ILE A 197 46.91 -8.84 14.33
C ILE A 197 47.64 -10.07 14.90
N ALA A 198 46.89 -11.11 15.28
CA ALA A 198 47.46 -12.38 15.72
C ALA A 198 47.89 -13.25 14.53
N GLY A 199 49.13 -13.75 14.57
CA GLY A 199 49.65 -14.76 13.64
C GLY A 199 50.39 -14.21 12.41
N GLY A 200 51.57 -14.77 12.12
CA GLY A 200 52.48 -14.27 11.07
C GLY A 200 51.97 -14.38 9.63
N ASP A 201 51.06 -15.30 9.33
CA ASP A 201 50.47 -15.44 7.98
C ASP A 201 49.33 -14.44 7.73
N ASN A 202 48.56 -14.06 8.77
CA ASN A 202 47.52 -13.03 8.71
C ASN A 202 48.10 -11.63 8.45
N VAL A 203 49.30 -11.36 8.98
CA VAL A 203 50.00 -10.07 8.77
C VAL A 203 50.40 -9.88 7.30
N LYS A 204 50.77 -10.95 6.57
CA LYS A 204 51.10 -10.86 5.14
C LYS A 204 49.85 -10.57 4.30
N GLY A 205 48.74 -11.25 4.58
CA GLY A 205 47.45 -11.01 3.92
C GLY A 205 46.96 -9.57 4.15
N PHE A 206 47.05 -9.09 5.39
CA PHE A 206 46.63 -7.73 5.74
C PHE A 206 47.50 -6.64 5.07
N LYS A 207 48.82 -6.82 5.00
CA LYS A 207 49.69 -5.88 4.26
C LYS A 207 49.39 -5.83 2.77
N GLN A 208 49.00 -6.96 2.18
CA GLN A 208 48.57 -7.02 0.78
C GLN A 208 47.21 -6.34 0.58
N PHE A 209 46.28 -6.52 1.52
CA PHE A 209 44.97 -5.90 1.55
C PHE A 209 45.06 -4.36 1.62
N LEU A 210 45.84 -3.80 2.56
CA LEU A 210 46.09 -2.36 2.65
C LEU A 210 46.67 -1.78 1.34
N ARG A 211 47.66 -2.46 0.75
CA ARG A 211 48.29 -2.03 -0.53
C ARG A 211 47.33 -2.07 -1.72
N GLN A 212 46.34 -2.96 -1.72
CA GLN A 212 45.32 -3.04 -2.77
C GLN A 212 44.27 -1.95 -2.61
N PHE A 213 43.90 -1.63 -1.36
CA PHE A 213 42.99 -0.54 -1.03
C PHE A 213 43.59 0.83 -1.41
N ASP A 214 44.85 1.09 -1.07
CA ASP A 214 45.58 2.33 -1.45
C ASP A 214 45.70 2.52 -2.97
N LYS A 215 45.63 1.42 -3.74
CA LYS A 215 45.66 1.43 -5.22
C LYS A 215 44.27 1.58 -5.86
N GLY A 216 43.23 1.80 -5.07
CA GLY A 216 41.87 2.06 -5.56
C GLY A 216 41.04 0.81 -5.90
N SER A 217 41.48 -0.38 -5.49
CA SER A 217 40.67 -1.60 -5.64
C SER A 217 39.53 -1.61 -4.61
N ARG A 218 38.27 -1.70 -5.08
CA ARG A 218 37.06 -1.75 -4.24
C ARG A 218 36.39 -3.14 -4.17
N GLN A 219 37.09 -4.20 -4.61
CA GLN A 219 36.49 -5.54 -4.75
C GLN A 219 36.39 -6.31 -3.42
N GLU A 220 37.25 -6.02 -2.44
CA GLU A 220 37.16 -6.57 -1.08
C GLU A 220 37.32 -5.41 -0.08
N VAL A 221 36.28 -5.13 0.70
CA VAL A 221 36.25 -4.05 1.71
C VAL A 221 36.34 -4.63 3.13
N GLU A 222 36.33 -5.96 3.25
CA GLU A 222 36.19 -6.68 4.51
C GLU A 222 37.29 -7.74 4.63
N PHE A 223 37.94 -7.81 5.80
CA PHE A 223 38.97 -8.79 6.10
C PHE A 223 38.69 -9.41 7.47
N ASN A 224 38.56 -10.75 7.52
CA ASN A 224 38.39 -11.49 8.77
C ASN A 224 39.76 -11.93 9.29
N PHE A 225 40.03 -11.70 10.56
CA PHE A 225 41.31 -12.04 11.19
C PHE A 225 41.15 -12.23 12.69
N GLU A 226 42.13 -12.90 13.27
CA GLU A 226 42.26 -12.99 14.71
C GLU A 226 43.06 -11.76 15.19
N SER A 227 42.43 -10.94 16.03
CA SER A 227 43.05 -9.78 16.66
C SER A 227 43.75 -10.17 17.94
N LYS A 228 44.78 -9.42 18.33
CA LYS A 228 45.50 -9.56 19.61
C LYS A 228 45.32 -8.29 20.44
N ARG A 229 44.94 -8.45 21.71
CA ARG A 229 44.90 -7.37 22.70
C ARG A 229 46.28 -7.12 23.31
N MET A 230 46.45 -5.97 23.96
CA MET A 230 47.70 -5.62 24.66
C MET A 230 48.06 -6.60 25.81
N ASP A 231 47.05 -7.23 26.43
CA ASP A 231 47.25 -8.26 27.46
C ASP A 231 47.69 -9.64 26.91
N GLY A 232 47.76 -9.77 25.58
CA GLY A 232 48.15 -11.00 24.89
C GLY A 232 46.99 -11.95 24.55
N SER A 233 45.76 -11.67 24.97
CA SER A 233 44.58 -12.44 24.58
C SER A 233 44.18 -12.19 23.12
N THR A 234 43.55 -13.17 22.48
CA THR A 234 43.10 -13.08 21.09
C THR A 234 41.57 -13.12 20.97
N PHE A 235 41.04 -12.53 19.91
CA PHE A 235 39.62 -12.58 19.57
C PHE A 235 39.39 -12.52 18.06
N GLU A 236 38.34 -13.16 17.56
CA GLU A 236 37.95 -13.05 16.16
C GLU A 236 37.29 -11.70 15.87
N ALA A 237 37.77 -11.04 14.81
CA ALA A 237 37.31 -9.74 14.41
C ALA A 237 37.13 -9.65 12.90
N LYS A 238 36.18 -8.83 12.49
CA LYS A 238 35.99 -8.39 11.12
C LYS A 238 36.43 -6.94 11.01
N LEU A 239 37.35 -6.65 10.09
CA LEU A 239 37.84 -5.31 9.80
C LEU A 239 37.28 -4.83 8.46
N GLN A 240 36.77 -3.60 8.48
CA GLN A 240 36.32 -2.87 7.30
C GLN A 240 37.17 -1.62 7.13
N LEU A 241 37.58 -1.33 5.89
CA LEU A 241 38.31 -0.12 5.54
C LEU A 241 37.44 0.82 4.71
N ALA A 242 37.47 2.10 5.05
CA ALA A 242 36.85 3.15 4.25
C ALA A 242 37.84 4.29 4.04
N ALA A 243 37.79 4.93 2.87
CA ALA A 243 38.54 6.15 2.62
C ALA A 243 37.84 7.30 3.34
N ALA A 244 38.59 8.07 4.12
CA ALA A 244 38.07 9.20 4.86
C ALA A 244 39.04 10.39 4.76
N THR A 245 38.61 11.52 5.29
CA THR A 245 39.45 12.71 5.42
C THR A 245 39.33 13.22 6.84
N LEU A 246 40.48 13.44 7.48
CA LEU A 246 40.56 14.07 8.81
C LEU A 246 41.36 15.36 8.66
N ASP A 247 40.78 16.48 9.09
CA ASP A 247 41.37 17.82 8.97
C ASP A 247 41.88 18.18 7.54
N GLY A 248 41.23 17.60 6.52
CA GLY A 248 41.57 17.83 5.11
C GLY A 248 42.63 16.89 4.53
N GLU A 249 43.25 16.03 5.33
CA GLU A 249 44.21 15.02 4.87
C GLU A 249 43.52 13.67 4.60
N PRO A 250 43.87 12.97 3.51
CA PRO A 250 43.30 11.66 3.20
C PRO A 250 43.82 10.61 4.18
N VAL A 251 42.91 9.99 4.92
CA VAL A 251 43.20 8.99 5.94
C VAL A 251 42.37 7.73 5.68
N THR A 252 42.82 6.60 6.21
CA THR A 252 42.01 5.36 6.14
C THR A 252 41.24 5.20 7.44
N GLN A 253 39.92 5.07 7.33
CA GLN A 253 39.05 4.70 8.43
C GLN A 253 39.02 3.18 8.59
N VAL A 254 39.27 2.71 9.80
CA VAL A 254 39.21 1.31 10.21
C VAL A 254 38.02 1.12 11.14
N ILE A 255 37.12 0.21 10.78
CA ILE A 255 35.98 -0.18 11.61
C ILE A 255 36.18 -1.65 11.99
N ILE A 256 36.17 -1.94 13.29
CA ILE A 256 36.39 -3.29 13.81
C ILE A 256 35.12 -3.78 14.51
N GLN A 257 34.61 -4.91 14.03
CA GLN A 257 33.45 -5.59 14.60
C GLN A 257 33.91 -6.91 15.21
N GLN A 258 33.62 -7.10 16.50
CA GLN A 258 33.80 -8.42 17.12
C GLN A 258 32.71 -9.37 16.62
N ASN A 259 33.12 -10.54 16.13
CA ASN A 259 32.18 -11.64 15.91
C ASN A 259 31.75 -12.20 17.27
N HIS A 260 30.72 -11.61 17.86
CA HIS A 260 30.05 -12.23 19.01
C HIS A 260 29.11 -13.32 18.48
N ASN A 261 29.36 -14.57 18.86
CA ASN A 261 28.42 -15.70 18.76
C ASN A 261 27.12 -15.51 19.61
N ASN A 262 26.81 -14.29 20.06
CA ASN A 262 25.71 -13.94 20.97
C ASN A 262 24.72 -12.90 20.41
N SER A 263 24.82 -12.51 19.12
CA SER A 263 23.96 -11.46 18.56
C SER A 263 22.48 -11.85 18.52
N ALA A 264 22.15 -13.12 18.30
CA ALA A 264 20.78 -13.58 18.18
C ALA A 264 19.99 -13.50 19.49
N GLU A 265 20.62 -13.77 20.64
CA GLU A 265 19.94 -13.75 21.94
C GLU A 265 19.71 -12.32 22.44
N VAL A 266 20.69 -11.44 22.23
CA VAL A 266 20.57 -10.01 22.56
C VAL A 266 19.58 -9.33 21.62
N ALA A 267 19.62 -9.62 20.31
CA ALA A 267 18.63 -9.12 19.35
C ALA A 267 17.23 -9.65 19.64
N LYS A 268 17.07 -10.93 20.04
CA LYS A 268 15.77 -11.47 20.49
C LYS A 268 15.27 -10.78 21.75
N ARG A 269 16.13 -10.48 22.73
CA ARG A 269 15.74 -9.73 23.93
C ARG A 269 15.37 -8.29 23.61
N LEU A 270 16.09 -7.63 22.69
CA LEU A 270 15.76 -6.28 22.23
C LEU A 270 14.43 -6.26 21.47
N ALA A 271 14.24 -7.17 20.52
CA ALA A 271 12.99 -7.32 19.77
C ALA A 271 11.80 -7.66 20.69
N ALA A 272 12.00 -8.54 21.68
CA ALA A 272 10.97 -8.85 22.66
C ALA A 272 10.60 -7.64 23.54
N ALA A 273 11.57 -6.78 23.86
CA ALA A 273 11.32 -5.53 24.60
C ALA A 273 10.56 -4.49 23.76
N GLU A 274 10.83 -4.41 22.45
CA GLU A 274 10.11 -3.52 21.52
C GLU A 274 8.65 -3.92 21.30
N CYS A 275 8.27 -5.15 21.65
CA CYS A 275 6.91 -5.68 21.51
C CYS A 275 6.06 -5.54 22.78
N LYS A 276 6.56 -4.89 23.84
CA LYS A 276 5.82 -4.65 25.09
C LYS A 276 5.31 -3.21 25.21
N ASP A 277 4.14 -3.05 25.81
CA ASP A 277 3.58 -1.73 26.14
C ASP A 277 4.13 -1.25 27.49
N ASN A 278 4.67 -0.02 27.51
CA ASN A 278 5.32 0.54 28.70
C ASN A 278 4.36 0.80 29.87
N LEU A 279 3.06 0.99 29.60
CA LEU A 279 2.08 1.28 30.65
C LEU A 279 1.57 0.01 31.33
N THR A 280 1.34 -1.04 30.54
CA THR A 280 0.58 -2.23 30.95
C THR A 280 1.44 -3.49 31.06
N GLY A 281 2.60 -3.56 30.40
CA GLY A 281 3.48 -4.75 30.41
C GLY A 281 3.04 -5.91 29.51
N ILE A 282 1.82 -5.86 28.97
CA ILE A 282 1.37 -6.79 27.92
C ILE A 282 1.96 -6.41 26.56
N ASN A 283 1.67 -7.19 25.52
CA ASN A 283 2.18 -6.89 24.17
C ASN A 283 1.60 -5.54 23.67
N ASN A 284 2.37 -4.78 22.91
CA ASN A 284 1.89 -3.58 22.23
C ASN A 284 1.37 -3.94 20.82
N ARG A 285 0.96 -2.92 20.06
CA ARG A 285 0.50 -3.09 18.67
C ARG A 285 1.47 -3.87 17.79
N ARG A 286 2.79 -3.62 17.89
CA ARG A 286 3.78 -4.36 17.12
C ARG A 286 3.83 -5.84 17.53
N GLY A 287 3.79 -6.11 18.84
CA GLY A 287 3.71 -7.47 19.35
C GLY A 287 2.47 -8.22 18.85
N PHE A 288 1.32 -7.53 18.77
CA PHE A 288 0.12 -8.06 18.15
C PHE A 288 0.30 -8.35 16.66
N GLU A 289 0.82 -7.39 15.89
CA GLU A 289 1.02 -7.54 14.43
C GLU A 289 1.96 -8.72 14.10
N GLU A 290 3.02 -8.92 14.90
CA GLU A 290 3.93 -10.06 14.77
C GLU A 290 3.21 -11.40 15.04
N GLN A 291 2.39 -11.50 16.10
CA GLN A 291 1.63 -12.73 16.39
C GLN A 291 0.53 -12.98 15.37
N MET A 292 -0.20 -11.94 14.96
CA MET A 292 -1.25 -12.02 13.95
C MET A 292 -0.70 -12.54 12.62
N ALA A 293 0.50 -12.08 12.21
CA ALA A 293 1.14 -12.56 11.00
C ALA A 293 1.45 -14.07 11.07
N ILE A 294 1.90 -14.58 12.22
CA ILE A 294 2.18 -16.01 12.43
C ILE A 294 0.89 -16.83 12.36
N VAL A 295 -0.11 -16.47 13.17
CA VAL A 295 -1.41 -17.15 13.26
C VAL A 295 -2.10 -17.16 11.90
N TYR A 296 -2.11 -16.02 11.19
CA TYR A 296 -2.70 -15.91 9.86
C TYR A 296 -2.05 -16.84 8.83
N GLN A 297 -0.72 -16.94 8.84
CA GLN A 297 -0.02 -17.85 7.92
C GLN A 297 -0.34 -19.32 8.22
N GLN A 298 -0.44 -19.70 9.49
CA GLN A 298 -0.81 -21.07 9.88
C GLN A 298 -2.28 -21.38 9.52
N ALA A 299 -3.19 -20.43 9.73
CA ALA A 299 -4.60 -20.57 9.36
C ALA A 299 -4.77 -20.74 7.83
N ARG A 300 -4.07 -19.93 7.02
CA ARG A 300 -4.05 -20.05 5.56
C ARG A 300 -3.50 -21.38 5.05
N GLN A 301 -2.61 -22.01 5.79
CA GLN A 301 -2.09 -23.35 5.48
C GLN A 301 -3.03 -24.47 5.94
N GLY A 302 -4.12 -24.13 6.65
CA GLY A 302 -5.06 -25.09 7.23
C GLY A 302 -4.48 -25.84 8.43
N VAL A 303 -3.44 -25.29 9.08
CA VAL A 303 -2.77 -25.93 10.23
C VAL A 303 -3.58 -25.74 11.51
N LEU A 304 -4.22 -24.57 11.67
CA LEU A 304 -5.05 -24.21 12.82
C LEU A 304 -6.21 -23.32 12.38
N THR A 305 -7.15 -23.10 13.30
CA THR A 305 -8.14 -22.01 13.22
C THR A 305 -7.88 -21.04 14.36
N ALA A 306 -8.29 -19.78 14.23
CA ALA A 306 -8.13 -18.81 15.31
C ALA A 306 -9.30 -17.82 15.40
N GLY A 307 -9.40 -17.13 16.53
CA GLY A 307 -10.32 -16.03 16.75
C GLY A 307 -9.56 -14.76 17.14
N LEU A 308 -9.93 -13.63 16.53
CA LEU A 308 -9.51 -12.29 16.90
C LEU A 308 -10.65 -11.63 17.66
N LEU A 309 -10.39 -11.20 18.90
CA LEU A 309 -11.29 -10.35 19.67
C LEU A 309 -10.67 -8.96 19.76
N TYR A 310 -11.34 -7.95 19.22
CA TYR A 310 -11.01 -6.55 19.41
C TYR A 310 -11.89 -5.98 20.52
N ILE A 311 -11.26 -5.44 21.56
CA ILE A 311 -11.93 -5.03 22.80
C ILE A 311 -11.75 -3.52 22.98
N GLN A 312 -12.85 -2.79 22.98
CA GLN A 312 -12.86 -1.34 23.17
C GLN A 312 -13.42 -1.01 24.56
N LEU A 313 -12.69 -0.20 25.34
CA LEU A 313 -13.21 0.34 26.60
C LEU A 313 -14.37 1.32 26.31
N ASP A 314 -15.47 1.14 27.03
CA ASP A 314 -16.63 2.02 26.95
C ASP A 314 -16.49 3.20 27.93
N ASN A 315 -17.27 4.26 27.68
CA ASN A 315 -17.39 5.42 28.57
C ASN A 315 -16.05 6.14 28.90
N VAL A 316 -14.98 5.93 28.12
CA VAL A 316 -13.66 6.56 28.34
C VAL A 316 -13.76 8.09 28.42
N GLY A 317 -14.62 8.71 27.62
CA GLY A 317 -14.87 10.15 27.67
C GLY A 317 -15.38 10.63 29.04
N LYS A 318 -16.27 9.85 29.69
CA LYS A 318 -16.79 10.15 31.04
C LYS A 318 -15.69 9.97 32.09
N ILE A 319 -14.90 8.90 31.99
CA ILE A 319 -13.76 8.66 32.88
C ILE A 319 -12.76 9.81 32.78
N ARG A 320 -12.40 10.20 31.55
CA ARG A 320 -11.49 11.33 31.30
C ARG A 320 -12.04 12.65 31.86
N SER A 321 -13.33 12.93 31.71
CA SER A 321 -13.94 14.16 32.25
C SER A 321 -13.98 14.21 33.78
N SER A 322 -14.06 13.06 34.44
CA SER A 322 -14.26 12.97 35.91
C SER A 322 -12.96 12.78 36.69
N LEU A 323 -12.00 12.04 36.12
CA LEU A 323 -10.75 11.61 36.77
C LEU A 323 -9.49 12.04 36.00
N GLY A 324 -9.64 12.74 34.87
CA GLY A 324 -8.52 13.19 34.04
C GLY A 324 -7.78 12.04 33.37
N LEU A 325 -6.57 12.33 32.88
CA LEU A 325 -5.73 11.34 32.16
C LEU A 325 -5.25 10.21 33.08
N GLN A 326 -4.95 10.52 34.34
CA GLN A 326 -4.54 9.52 35.34
C GLN A 326 -5.62 8.46 35.59
N GLY A 327 -6.90 8.87 35.59
CA GLY A 327 -8.00 7.91 35.69
C GLY A 327 -8.08 6.95 34.52
N VAL A 328 -7.85 7.44 33.30
CA VAL A 328 -7.82 6.61 32.10
C VAL A 328 -6.65 5.62 32.16
N ASP A 329 -5.45 6.08 32.50
CA ASP A 329 -4.27 5.21 32.61
C ASP A 329 -4.45 4.12 33.68
N ALA A 330 -5.05 4.46 34.83
CA ALA A 330 -5.35 3.51 35.89
C ALA A 330 -6.38 2.46 35.43
N THR A 331 -7.44 2.89 34.74
CA THR A 331 -8.43 1.98 34.13
C THR A 331 -7.78 1.03 33.14
N VAL A 332 -6.97 1.56 32.22
CA VAL A 332 -6.27 0.75 31.20
C VAL A 332 -5.35 -0.27 31.86
N LYS A 333 -4.59 0.10 32.90
CA LYS A 333 -3.72 -0.83 33.63
C LYS A 333 -4.49 -1.97 34.28
N GLN A 334 -5.57 -1.67 34.99
CA GLN A 334 -6.34 -2.70 35.67
C GLN A 334 -7.04 -3.63 34.68
N VAL A 335 -7.59 -3.10 33.59
CA VAL A 335 -8.20 -3.92 32.55
C VAL A 335 -7.15 -4.79 31.85
N ALA A 336 -5.97 -4.25 31.53
CA ALA A 336 -4.88 -5.04 30.95
C ALA A 336 -4.47 -6.21 31.86
N TYR A 337 -4.33 -5.96 33.17
CA TYR A 337 -4.02 -7.00 34.15
C TYR A 337 -5.13 -8.06 34.22
N ALA A 338 -6.39 -7.64 34.24
CA ALA A 338 -7.53 -8.56 34.27
C ALA A 338 -7.59 -9.43 32.99
N LEU A 339 -7.30 -8.86 31.82
CA LEU A 339 -7.24 -9.62 30.58
C LEU A 339 -6.06 -10.59 30.55
N ASP A 340 -4.86 -10.16 30.96
CA ASP A 340 -3.65 -11.02 30.99
C ASP A 340 -3.80 -12.18 31.99
N GLU A 341 -4.50 -11.96 33.12
CA GLU A 341 -4.82 -13.01 34.09
C GLU A 341 -5.88 -13.99 33.56
N LEU A 342 -6.87 -13.50 32.82
CA LEU A 342 -7.99 -14.29 32.31
C LEU A 342 -7.60 -15.22 31.16
N ILE A 343 -6.72 -14.75 30.28
CA ILE A 343 -6.39 -15.40 29.02
C ILE A 343 -5.11 -16.23 29.17
N SER A 344 -5.27 -17.52 29.45
CA SER A 344 -4.14 -18.45 29.60
C SER A 344 -3.65 -19.05 28.27
N ASP A 345 -4.51 -19.08 27.26
CA ASP A 345 -4.36 -19.80 26.00
C ASP A 345 -4.48 -18.88 24.77
N GLY A 346 -4.00 -17.63 24.92
CA GLY A 346 -4.02 -16.65 23.85
C GLY A 346 -3.02 -15.52 24.03
N HIS A 347 -3.00 -14.60 23.07
CA HIS A 347 -2.12 -13.44 23.06
C HIS A 347 -2.90 -12.15 23.32
N VAL A 348 -2.73 -11.58 24.51
CA VAL A 348 -3.31 -10.28 24.88
C VAL A 348 -2.37 -9.16 24.51
N SER A 349 -2.88 -8.16 23.79
CA SER A 349 -2.10 -6.98 23.39
C SER A 349 -2.90 -5.69 23.53
N ARG A 350 -2.23 -4.61 23.91
CA ARG A 350 -2.77 -3.25 23.84
C ARG A 350 -2.55 -2.71 22.44
N PHE A 351 -3.64 -2.58 21.68
CA PHE A 351 -3.59 -2.18 20.28
C PHE A 351 -3.61 -0.66 20.09
N SER A 352 -4.37 0.04 20.94
CA SER A 352 -4.43 1.51 20.96
C SER A 352 -4.49 2.02 22.41
N ASP A 353 -4.66 3.32 22.61
CA ASP A 353 -4.72 3.93 23.94
C ASP A 353 -5.75 3.27 24.86
N THR A 354 -6.91 2.89 24.32
CA THR A 354 -8.05 2.36 25.08
C THR A 354 -8.62 1.08 24.48
N ALA A 355 -7.90 0.44 23.56
CA ALA A 355 -8.31 -0.81 22.93
C ALA A 355 -7.29 -1.92 23.12
N PHE A 356 -7.80 -3.13 23.28
CA PHE A 356 -7.06 -4.36 23.43
C PHE A 356 -7.42 -5.34 22.31
N THR A 357 -6.53 -6.28 22.06
CA THR A 357 -6.74 -7.37 21.11
C THR A 357 -6.37 -8.68 21.80
N ILE A 358 -7.15 -9.72 21.50
CA ILE A 358 -6.86 -11.09 21.94
C ILE A 358 -6.86 -11.98 20.70
N LEU A 359 -5.80 -12.75 20.54
CA LEU A 359 -5.74 -13.85 19.58
C LEU A 359 -5.81 -15.17 20.35
N VAL A 360 -6.76 -16.03 19.99
CA VAL A 360 -6.92 -17.38 20.55
C VAL A 360 -6.95 -18.40 19.43
N GLU A 361 -6.30 -19.53 19.63
CA GLU A 361 -6.19 -20.61 18.64
C GLU A 361 -7.22 -21.72 18.95
N ASP A 362 -7.70 -22.37 17.89
CA ASP A 362 -8.54 -23.57 17.89
C ASP A 362 -9.79 -23.50 18.78
N LYS A 363 -10.49 -22.36 18.75
CA LYS A 363 -11.78 -22.15 19.42
C LYS A 363 -12.94 -22.23 18.43
N THR A 364 -13.99 -22.93 18.82
CA THR A 364 -15.29 -22.91 18.15
C THR A 364 -15.98 -21.56 18.36
N THR A 365 -16.97 -21.24 17.51
CA THR A 365 -17.77 -20.01 17.63
C THR A 365 -18.35 -19.86 19.04
N THR A 366 -18.98 -20.91 19.57
CA THR A 366 -19.58 -20.90 20.92
C THR A 366 -18.55 -20.70 22.03
N GLU A 367 -17.30 -21.15 21.85
CA GLU A 367 -16.23 -20.90 22.82
C GLU A 367 -15.73 -19.46 22.76
N LEU A 368 -15.68 -18.85 21.57
CA LEU A 368 -15.34 -17.44 21.41
C LEU A 368 -16.40 -16.52 22.04
N GLU A 369 -17.68 -16.82 21.83
CA GLU A 369 -18.81 -16.08 22.41
C GLU A 369 -18.78 -16.17 23.95
N LYS A 370 -18.60 -17.38 24.50
CA LYS A 370 -18.45 -17.56 25.96
C LYS A 370 -17.25 -16.82 26.52
N LEU A 371 -16.14 -16.78 25.78
CA LEU A 371 -14.96 -16.02 26.19
C LEU A 371 -15.26 -14.52 26.23
N ALA A 372 -15.95 -13.99 25.23
CA ALA A 372 -16.34 -12.59 25.18
C ALA A 372 -17.33 -12.23 26.31
N GLU A 373 -18.31 -13.07 26.60
CA GLU A 373 -19.22 -12.93 27.75
C GLU A 373 -18.45 -12.90 29.08
N HIS A 374 -17.48 -13.81 29.22
CA HIS A 374 -16.68 -13.90 30.44
C HIS A 374 -15.81 -12.65 30.63
N ILE A 375 -15.18 -12.16 29.57
CA ILE A 375 -14.43 -10.89 29.56
C ILE A 375 -15.34 -9.72 29.94
N GLY A 376 -16.50 -9.61 29.30
CA GLY A 376 -17.47 -8.54 29.54
C GLY A 376 -17.94 -8.49 30.99
N SER A 377 -18.33 -9.64 31.56
CA SER A 377 -18.72 -9.75 32.96
C SER A 377 -17.57 -9.43 33.91
N ARG A 378 -16.38 -9.99 33.66
CA ARG A 378 -15.21 -9.76 34.52
C ARG A 378 -14.86 -8.28 34.61
N ILE A 379 -14.87 -7.56 33.48
CA ILE A 379 -14.54 -6.13 33.45
C ILE A 379 -15.70 -5.28 34.00
N GLY A 380 -16.95 -5.62 33.67
CA GLY A 380 -18.13 -4.90 34.15
C GLY A 380 -18.27 -4.90 35.68
N ASP A 381 -17.80 -5.96 36.34
CA ASP A 381 -17.81 -6.09 37.80
C ASP A 381 -16.63 -5.38 38.50
N MET A 382 -15.65 -4.83 37.74
CA MET A 382 -14.48 -4.18 38.32
C MET A 382 -14.79 -2.80 38.88
N LEU A 383 -14.32 -2.58 40.12
CA LEU A 383 -14.22 -1.26 40.74
C LEU A 383 -12.77 -0.78 40.65
N ILE A 384 -12.56 0.26 39.85
CA ILE A 384 -11.24 0.81 39.55
C ILE A 384 -10.97 1.98 40.49
N GLU A 385 -10.05 1.77 41.42
CA GLU A 385 -9.60 2.81 42.35
C GLU A 385 -8.57 3.74 41.71
N VAL A 386 -8.84 5.05 41.80
CA VAL A 386 -7.95 6.14 41.37
C VAL A 386 -7.87 7.13 42.53
N ASP A 387 -6.74 7.13 43.23
CA ASP A 387 -6.52 7.85 44.49
C ASP A 387 -7.56 7.54 45.58
N LYS A 388 -8.57 8.40 45.74
CA LYS A 388 -9.67 8.29 46.73
C LYS A 388 -11.04 8.17 46.07
N ARG A 389 -11.08 7.92 44.76
CA ARG A 389 -12.30 7.80 43.97
C ARG A 389 -12.34 6.43 43.30
N THR A 390 -13.54 5.97 43.00
CA THR A 390 -13.76 4.70 42.30
C THR A 390 -14.53 4.98 41.02
N THR A 391 -14.15 4.30 39.93
CA THR A 391 -14.89 4.29 38.66
C THR A 391 -15.13 2.86 38.22
N SER A 392 -16.09 2.64 37.34
CA SER A 392 -16.27 1.40 36.60
C SER A 392 -16.27 1.68 35.10
N THR A 393 -16.10 0.62 34.32
CA THR A 393 -16.17 0.66 32.86
C THR A 393 -16.76 -0.67 32.38
N THR A 394 -17.21 -0.70 31.13
CA THR A 394 -17.60 -1.90 30.41
C THR A 394 -16.74 -2.00 29.15
N VAL A 395 -16.85 -3.11 28.44
CA VAL A 395 -16.20 -3.28 27.14
C VAL A 395 -17.18 -3.68 26.07
N SER A 396 -16.95 -3.13 24.88
CA SER A 396 -17.53 -3.62 23.64
C SER A 396 -16.52 -4.54 22.95
N ILE A 397 -16.95 -5.70 22.44
CA ILE A 397 -16.06 -6.73 21.88
C ILE A 397 -16.48 -7.14 20.46
N GLY A 398 -15.65 -6.84 19.47
CA GLY A 398 -15.82 -7.32 18.11
C GLY A 398 -15.05 -8.62 17.89
N ILE A 399 -15.70 -9.68 17.42
CA ILE A 399 -15.11 -11.00 17.24
C ILE A 399 -15.03 -11.30 15.73
N VAL A 400 -13.87 -11.76 15.27
CA VAL A 400 -13.66 -12.20 13.88
C VAL A 400 -12.97 -13.56 13.89
N LYS A 401 -13.47 -14.50 13.08
CA LYS A 401 -12.83 -15.80 12.89
C LYS A 401 -11.73 -15.72 11.85
N ILE A 402 -10.67 -16.48 12.05
CA ILE A 402 -9.51 -16.61 11.17
C ILE A 402 -9.44 -18.07 10.74
N GLU A 403 -9.69 -18.32 9.46
CA GLU A 403 -9.74 -19.64 8.86
C GLU A 403 -8.93 -19.67 7.56
N THR A 404 -8.97 -20.78 6.83
CA THR A 404 -8.13 -20.96 5.64
C THR A 404 -8.38 -19.93 4.53
N ASN A 405 -9.61 -19.42 4.42
CA ASN A 405 -10.04 -18.55 3.33
C ASN A 405 -10.36 -17.12 3.74
N THR A 406 -10.02 -16.72 4.97
CA THR A 406 -10.31 -15.37 5.47
C THR A 406 -9.43 -14.30 4.81
N ALA A 407 -9.97 -13.08 4.75
CA ALA A 407 -9.29 -11.89 4.27
C ALA A 407 -7.95 -11.60 4.98
N GLU A 408 -7.17 -10.65 4.43
CA GLU A 408 -5.88 -10.27 5.00
C GLU A 408 -6.01 -9.64 6.40
N PRO A 409 -4.96 -9.71 7.25
CA PRO A 409 -5.03 -9.25 8.65
C PRO A 409 -5.56 -7.83 8.85
N SER A 410 -5.27 -6.90 7.93
CA SER A 410 -5.79 -5.53 7.99
C SER A 410 -7.32 -5.49 7.86
N ILE A 411 -7.89 -6.28 6.95
CA ILE A 411 -9.34 -6.38 6.75
C ILE A 411 -9.99 -7.06 7.96
N LEU A 412 -9.36 -8.07 8.55
CA LEU A 412 -9.87 -8.73 9.75
C LEU A 412 -9.95 -7.79 10.95
N LEU A 413 -8.97 -6.89 11.10
CA LEU A 413 -9.01 -5.83 12.12
C LEU A 413 -10.13 -4.82 11.85
N GLU A 414 -10.27 -4.37 10.60
CA GLU A 414 -11.36 -3.46 10.21
C GLU A 414 -12.73 -4.07 10.52
N ARG A 415 -12.95 -5.35 10.17
CA ARG A 415 -14.18 -6.09 10.49
C ARG A 415 -14.44 -6.18 11.99
N ALA A 416 -13.41 -6.42 12.79
CA ALA A 416 -13.54 -6.45 14.24
C ALA A 416 -13.91 -5.06 14.80
N MET A 417 -13.38 -3.98 14.21
CA MET A 417 -13.74 -2.61 14.57
C MET A 417 -15.14 -2.23 14.09
N ASP A 418 -15.58 -2.70 12.93
CA ASP A 418 -16.94 -2.49 12.44
C ASP A 418 -17.97 -3.20 13.32
N ALA A 419 -17.65 -4.40 13.83
CA ALA A 419 -18.47 -5.06 14.84
C ALA A 419 -18.61 -4.21 16.12
N ILE A 420 -17.56 -3.48 16.55
CA ILE A 420 -17.66 -2.50 17.64
C ILE A 420 -18.60 -1.35 17.27
N ASN A 421 -18.47 -0.79 16.07
CA ASN A 421 -19.33 0.30 15.62
C ASN A 421 -20.80 -0.12 15.62
N GLN A 422 -21.10 -1.34 15.18
CA GLN A 422 -22.44 -1.92 15.20
C GLN A 422 -23.00 -2.00 16.63
N ILE A 423 -22.19 -2.52 17.58
CA ILE A 423 -22.54 -2.54 19.01
C ILE A 423 -22.90 -1.13 19.51
N MET A 424 -22.10 -0.12 19.15
CA MET A 424 -22.33 1.25 19.60
C MET A 424 -23.63 1.84 19.03
N ILE A 425 -24.00 1.50 17.80
CA ILE A 425 -25.26 1.90 17.20
C ILE A 425 -26.44 1.22 17.93
N GLU A 426 -26.40 -0.09 18.06
CA GLU A 426 -27.49 -0.90 18.66
C GLU A 426 -27.73 -0.56 20.13
N THR A 427 -26.66 -0.28 20.87
CA THR A 427 -26.74 0.06 22.29
C THR A 427 -26.91 1.56 22.54
N SER A 428 -27.08 2.39 21.50
CA SER A 428 -27.16 3.85 21.64
C SER A 428 -25.97 4.44 22.42
N ASN A 429 -24.76 3.99 22.08
CA ASN A 429 -23.47 4.31 22.69
C ASN A 429 -23.29 3.86 24.16
N HIS A 430 -24.05 2.88 24.64
CA HIS A 430 -23.83 2.30 25.98
C HIS A 430 -22.73 1.23 25.99
N GLY A 431 -22.57 0.48 24.89
CA GLY A 431 -21.61 -0.61 24.79
C GLY A 431 -21.96 -1.80 25.69
N GLY A 432 -20.93 -2.49 26.19
CA GLY A 432 -21.07 -3.54 27.20
C GLY A 432 -21.54 -4.90 26.68
N THR A 433 -21.36 -5.18 25.39
CA THR A 433 -21.71 -6.46 24.76
C THR A 433 -20.66 -6.86 23.73
N TYR A 434 -20.86 -7.99 23.06
CA TYR A 434 -20.04 -8.46 21.97
C TYR A 434 -20.85 -8.63 20.68
N HIS A 435 -20.15 -8.66 19.55
CA HIS A 435 -20.71 -8.95 18.24
C HIS A 435 -19.71 -9.79 17.43
N LEU A 436 -20.18 -10.94 16.92
CA LEU A 436 -19.41 -11.78 16.01
C LEU A 436 -19.66 -11.30 14.59
N TYR A 437 -18.60 -10.95 13.87
CA TYR A 437 -18.70 -10.58 12.48
C TYR A 437 -18.97 -11.81 11.60
N ASP A 438 -20.10 -11.82 10.90
CA ASP A 438 -20.40 -12.80 9.85
C ASP A 438 -20.17 -12.17 8.46
N PRO A 439 -19.22 -12.70 7.65
CA PRO A 439 -19.02 -12.25 6.28
C PRO A 439 -20.29 -12.29 5.41
N SER A 440 -21.22 -13.21 5.68
CA SER A 440 -22.44 -13.33 4.89
C SER A 440 -23.44 -12.18 5.08
N GLU A 441 -23.36 -11.44 6.19
CA GLU A 441 -24.12 -10.20 6.40
C GLU A 441 -23.61 -9.04 5.51
N HIS A 442 -22.34 -9.11 5.09
CA HIS A 442 -21.64 -8.05 4.35
C HIS A 442 -21.36 -8.44 2.89
N ALA A 443 -21.76 -9.65 2.47
CA ALA A 443 -21.49 -10.19 1.15
C ALA A 443 -22.16 -9.42 -0.01
N ASN A 444 -23.14 -8.55 0.28
CA ASN A 444 -23.75 -7.69 -0.72
C ASN A 444 -22.96 -6.39 -0.97
N SER A 445 -22.03 -6.02 -0.10
CA SER A 445 -21.31 -4.74 -0.13
C SER A 445 -19.78 -4.86 -0.10
N ASP A 446 -19.23 -6.02 0.29
CA ASP A 446 -17.78 -6.31 0.30
C ASP A 446 -17.46 -7.56 -0.54
N ASP A 447 -16.65 -7.39 -1.59
CA ASP A 447 -16.20 -8.47 -2.48
C ASP A 447 -15.41 -9.56 -1.72
N HIS A 448 -14.64 -9.21 -0.69
CA HIS A 448 -13.92 -10.19 0.12
C HIS A 448 -14.89 -11.01 0.97
N ALA A 449 -15.88 -10.36 1.57
CA ALA A 449 -16.92 -11.02 2.35
C ALA A 449 -17.79 -11.94 1.46
N LEU A 450 -18.08 -11.51 0.23
CA LEU A 450 -18.77 -12.31 -0.77
C LEU A 450 -17.95 -13.54 -1.18
N ALA A 451 -16.66 -13.39 -1.42
CA ALA A 451 -15.77 -14.51 -1.75
C ALA A 451 -15.71 -15.56 -0.63
N GLU A 452 -15.59 -15.12 0.63
CA GLU A 452 -15.64 -16.00 1.81
C GLU A 452 -16.99 -16.72 1.90
N SER A 453 -18.09 -15.98 1.71
CA SER A 453 -19.46 -16.54 1.73
C SER A 453 -19.68 -17.57 0.63
N LEU A 454 -19.14 -17.35 -0.57
CA LEU A 454 -19.20 -18.32 -1.67
C LEU A 454 -18.43 -19.59 -1.34
N ILE A 455 -17.22 -19.47 -0.78
CA ILE A 455 -16.42 -20.63 -0.40
C ILE A 455 -17.15 -21.46 0.66
N ASP A 456 -17.71 -20.78 1.65
CA ASP A 456 -18.46 -21.44 2.69
C ASP A 456 -19.75 -22.08 2.15
N ALA A 457 -20.49 -21.40 1.28
CA ALA A 457 -21.67 -21.96 0.64
C ALA A 457 -21.38 -23.25 -0.15
N ILE A 458 -20.21 -23.34 -0.79
CA ILE A 458 -19.73 -24.57 -1.44
C ILE A 458 -19.46 -25.67 -0.40
N ALA A 459 -18.77 -25.35 0.69
CA ALA A 459 -18.34 -26.31 1.70
C ALA A 459 -19.49 -26.84 2.57
N ASN A 460 -20.37 -25.93 3.01
CA ASN A 460 -21.43 -26.18 3.98
C ASN A 460 -22.83 -26.25 3.34
N SER A 461 -22.91 -26.31 2.01
CA SER A 461 -24.17 -26.45 1.25
C SER A 461 -25.20 -25.35 1.57
N ARG A 462 -24.75 -24.09 1.63
CA ARG A 462 -25.65 -22.93 1.86
C ARG A 462 -26.32 -22.40 0.59
N PHE A 463 -25.89 -22.85 -0.59
CA PHE A 463 -26.58 -22.53 -1.83
C PHE A 463 -27.95 -23.20 -1.90
N GLU A 464 -28.91 -22.50 -2.51
CA GLU A 464 -30.22 -23.03 -2.83
C GLU A 464 -30.37 -23.23 -4.34
N LEU A 465 -31.10 -24.28 -4.71
CA LEU A 465 -31.43 -24.57 -6.11
C LEU A 465 -32.94 -24.42 -6.31
N SER A 466 -33.31 -23.67 -7.33
CA SER A 466 -34.67 -23.63 -7.87
C SER A 466 -34.72 -24.25 -9.26
N PHE A 467 -35.88 -24.78 -9.60
CA PHE A 467 -36.10 -25.56 -10.82
C PHE A 467 -37.29 -24.96 -11.55
N GLN A 468 -37.11 -24.65 -12.83
CA GLN A 468 -38.20 -24.16 -13.67
C GLN A 468 -38.49 -25.16 -14.79
N PRO A 469 -39.74 -25.62 -14.93
CA PRO A 469 -40.11 -26.50 -16.03
C PRO A 469 -39.90 -25.84 -17.40
N ILE A 470 -39.54 -26.66 -18.36
CA ILE A 470 -39.44 -26.37 -19.78
C ILE A 470 -40.48 -27.26 -20.46
N TYR A 471 -41.42 -26.64 -21.17
CA TYR A 471 -42.45 -27.36 -21.91
C TYR A 471 -41.91 -27.81 -23.27
N ASP A 472 -41.95 -29.11 -23.55
CA ASP A 472 -41.56 -29.72 -24.83
C ASP A 472 -42.80 -29.89 -25.71
N ILE A 473 -42.98 -29.01 -26.70
CA ILE A 473 -44.16 -29.00 -27.58
C ILE A 473 -44.29 -30.33 -28.35
N ASN A 474 -43.17 -30.88 -28.81
CA ASN A 474 -43.18 -32.07 -29.67
C ASN A 474 -43.64 -33.32 -28.92
N ASN A 475 -43.39 -33.39 -27.61
CA ASN A 475 -43.74 -34.53 -26.77
C ASN A 475 -44.91 -34.24 -25.81
N ASP A 476 -45.45 -33.02 -25.83
CA ASP A 476 -46.53 -32.54 -24.97
C ASP A 476 -46.31 -32.86 -23.48
N ARG A 477 -45.15 -32.46 -22.94
CA ARG A 477 -44.74 -32.76 -21.55
C ARG A 477 -43.85 -31.69 -20.92
N SER A 478 -43.90 -31.59 -19.59
CA SER A 478 -43.09 -30.69 -18.76
C SER A 478 -42.17 -31.47 -17.81
N ASP A 479 -41.44 -32.45 -18.34
CA ASP A 479 -40.51 -33.28 -17.57
C ASP A 479 -39.05 -32.80 -17.62
N PHE A 480 -38.79 -31.65 -18.25
CA PHE A 480 -37.47 -31.06 -18.42
C PHE A 480 -37.36 -29.80 -17.58
N PHE A 481 -36.32 -29.66 -16.75
CA PHE A 481 -36.22 -28.55 -15.80
C PHE A 481 -34.89 -27.82 -15.92
N GLU A 482 -34.93 -26.50 -16.01
CA GLU A 482 -33.74 -25.66 -15.86
C GLU A 482 -33.42 -25.43 -14.38
N VAL A 483 -32.13 -25.49 -14.07
CA VAL A 483 -31.61 -25.31 -12.71
C VAL A 483 -31.09 -23.90 -12.53
N TYR A 484 -31.58 -23.21 -11.51
CA TYR A 484 -31.13 -21.89 -11.09
C TYR A 484 -30.45 -21.98 -9.71
N LEU A 485 -29.35 -21.25 -9.57
CA LEU A 485 -28.58 -21.16 -8.33
C LEU A 485 -28.91 -19.86 -7.60
N GLN A 486 -29.09 -19.95 -6.29
CA GLN A 486 -29.33 -18.81 -5.41
C GLN A 486 -28.43 -18.90 -4.18
N LEU A 487 -27.93 -17.75 -3.74
CA LEU A 487 -27.15 -17.62 -2.50
C LEU A 487 -27.97 -16.81 -1.49
N PRO A 488 -28.63 -17.45 -0.51
CA PRO A 488 -29.22 -16.73 0.61
C PRO A 488 -28.12 -16.14 1.50
N LEU A 489 -28.27 -14.86 1.85
CA LEU A 489 -27.43 -14.17 2.81
C LEU A 489 -28.06 -14.20 4.20
N ALA A 490 -27.23 -14.03 5.23
CA ALA A 490 -27.68 -13.94 6.62
C ALA A 490 -27.90 -12.49 7.08
N ASP A 491 -28.00 -11.55 6.16
CA ASP A 491 -28.27 -10.15 6.49
C ASP A 491 -29.69 -9.94 7.05
N ALA A 492 -29.94 -8.78 7.65
CA ALA A 492 -31.22 -8.48 8.30
C ALA A 492 -32.44 -8.59 7.35
N ASP A 493 -32.23 -8.37 6.06
CA ASP A 493 -33.25 -8.40 5.01
C ASP A 493 -33.45 -9.80 4.39
N ASN A 494 -32.65 -10.81 4.77
CA ASN A 494 -32.58 -12.14 4.17
C ASN A 494 -32.46 -12.07 2.64
N THR A 495 -31.53 -11.24 2.16
CA THR A 495 -31.28 -11.01 0.74
C THR A 495 -30.88 -12.31 0.05
N ILE A 496 -31.42 -12.55 -1.14
CA ILE A 496 -31.04 -13.67 -2.00
C ILE A 496 -30.27 -13.14 -3.20
N LEU A 497 -29.01 -13.55 -3.34
CA LEU A 497 -28.19 -13.20 -4.49
C LEU A 497 -28.35 -14.21 -5.64
N THR A 498 -28.49 -13.67 -6.85
CA THR A 498 -28.49 -14.41 -8.12
C THR A 498 -27.08 -14.48 -8.71
N PRO A 499 -26.82 -15.40 -9.67
CA PRO A 499 -25.49 -15.54 -10.26
C PRO A 499 -24.95 -14.23 -10.88
N ASP A 500 -25.81 -13.43 -11.51
CA ASP A 500 -25.39 -12.15 -12.09
C ASP A 500 -24.77 -11.18 -11.06
N GLN A 501 -25.14 -11.32 -9.78
CA GLN A 501 -24.63 -10.48 -8.69
C GLN A 501 -23.27 -10.94 -8.15
N PHE A 502 -22.98 -12.25 -8.15
CA PHE A 502 -21.76 -12.79 -7.52
C PHE A 502 -20.74 -13.42 -8.49
N MET A 503 -21.09 -13.65 -9.76
CA MET A 503 -20.22 -14.38 -10.69
C MET A 503 -18.94 -13.62 -11.04
N ALA A 504 -18.94 -12.28 -10.99
CA ALA A 504 -17.74 -11.46 -11.15
C ALA A 504 -16.70 -11.75 -10.04
N VAL A 505 -17.15 -11.75 -8.78
CA VAL A 505 -16.31 -12.08 -7.62
C VAL A 505 -15.86 -13.54 -7.68
N ALA A 506 -16.78 -14.47 -7.98
CA ALA A 506 -16.43 -15.87 -8.16
C ALA A 506 -15.35 -16.09 -9.24
N LYS A 507 -15.37 -15.31 -10.33
CA LYS A 507 -14.34 -15.34 -11.38
C LYS A 507 -12.98 -14.86 -10.88
N THR A 508 -12.94 -13.71 -10.21
CA THR A 508 -11.71 -13.13 -9.63
C THR A 508 -11.05 -14.09 -8.64
N HIS A 509 -11.87 -14.78 -7.83
CA HIS A 509 -11.40 -15.75 -6.82
C HIS A 509 -11.28 -17.20 -7.33
N LYS A 510 -11.44 -17.44 -8.65
CA LYS A 510 -11.33 -18.76 -9.30
C LYS A 510 -12.26 -19.83 -8.69
N LEU A 511 -13.47 -19.43 -8.29
CA LEU A 511 -14.48 -20.28 -7.68
C LEU A 511 -15.46 -20.88 -8.71
N LEU A 512 -15.49 -20.36 -9.94
CA LEU A 512 -16.47 -20.77 -10.97
C LEU A 512 -16.56 -22.28 -11.18
N GLU A 513 -15.42 -22.97 -11.36
CA GLU A 513 -15.42 -24.43 -11.53
C GLU A 513 -16.01 -25.14 -10.31
N LYS A 514 -15.69 -24.68 -9.09
CA LYS A 514 -16.21 -25.29 -7.85
C LYS A 514 -17.72 -25.10 -7.72
N ILE A 515 -18.23 -23.92 -8.09
CA ILE A 515 -19.66 -23.62 -8.11
C ILE A 515 -20.35 -24.52 -9.14
N ASP A 516 -19.85 -24.59 -10.36
CA ASP A 516 -20.36 -25.46 -11.42
C ASP A 516 -20.44 -26.93 -10.96
N ARG A 517 -19.38 -27.44 -10.32
CA ARG A 517 -19.36 -28.79 -9.73
C ARG A 517 -20.42 -28.98 -8.66
N TRP A 518 -20.55 -28.00 -7.76
CA TRP A 518 -21.54 -28.04 -6.68
C TRP A 518 -22.96 -28.07 -7.25
N VAL A 519 -23.28 -27.22 -8.22
CA VAL A 519 -24.60 -27.18 -8.89
C VAL A 519 -24.89 -28.52 -9.56
N LEU A 520 -23.96 -29.04 -10.36
CA LEU A 520 -24.13 -30.32 -11.06
C LEU A 520 -24.44 -31.47 -10.10
N ILE A 521 -23.67 -31.60 -9.02
CA ILE A 521 -23.83 -32.69 -8.06
C ILE A 521 -25.18 -32.59 -7.37
N ASN A 522 -25.54 -31.40 -6.86
CA ASN A 522 -26.75 -31.24 -6.06
C ASN A 522 -28.03 -31.25 -6.92
N ALA A 523 -27.98 -30.72 -8.14
CA ALA A 523 -29.07 -30.86 -9.10
C ALA A 523 -29.30 -32.33 -9.47
N CYS A 524 -28.23 -33.09 -9.76
CA CYS A 524 -28.33 -34.52 -10.06
C CYS A 524 -28.90 -35.33 -8.89
N LYS A 525 -28.53 -35.01 -7.64
CA LYS A 525 -29.16 -35.61 -6.45
C LYS A 525 -30.67 -35.36 -6.43
N LYS A 526 -31.09 -34.12 -6.71
CA LYS A 526 -32.52 -33.74 -6.66
C LYS A 526 -33.35 -34.43 -7.73
N VAL A 527 -32.87 -34.47 -8.97
CA VAL A 527 -33.60 -35.19 -10.04
C VAL A 527 -33.60 -36.71 -9.81
N ASN A 528 -32.56 -37.28 -9.20
CA ASN A 528 -32.56 -38.71 -8.85
C ASN A 528 -33.67 -39.08 -7.87
N GLU A 529 -33.99 -38.19 -6.91
CA GLU A 529 -35.14 -38.39 -6.00
C GLU A 529 -36.46 -38.41 -6.79
N VAL A 530 -36.63 -37.48 -7.72
CA VAL A 530 -37.83 -37.33 -8.55
C VAL A 530 -38.00 -38.49 -9.53
N ARG A 531 -36.89 -38.97 -10.11
CA ARG A 531 -36.90 -40.07 -11.09
C ARG A 531 -37.35 -41.41 -10.52
N LYS A 532 -37.43 -41.55 -9.19
CA LYS A 532 -38.06 -42.70 -8.54
C LYS A 532 -39.56 -42.79 -8.84
N THR A 533 -40.23 -41.66 -9.03
CA THR A 533 -41.66 -41.59 -9.37
C THR A 533 -41.89 -41.16 -10.82
N HIS A 534 -41.02 -40.32 -11.39
CA HIS A 534 -41.10 -39.84 -12.78
C HIS A 534 -39.80 -40.16 -13.55
N PRO A 535 -39.65 -41.39 -14.10
CA PRO A 535 -38.40 -41.84 -14.75
C PRO A 535 -37.96 -41.03 -15.97
N GLU A 536 -38.83 -40.17 -16.51
CA GLU A 536 -38.54 -39.32 -17.67
C GLU A 536 -38.02 -37.93 -17.28
N ALA A 537 -37.89 -37.60 -16.00
CA ALA A 537 -37.43 -36.27 -15.57
C ALA A 537 -35.97 -35.98 -15.99
N ARG A 538 -35.74 -34.82 -16.61
CA ARG A 538 -34.45 -34.37 -17.16
C ARG A 538 -34.08 -32.98 -16.64
N LEU A 539 -32.79 -32.65 -16.67
CA LEU A 539 -32.26 -31.37 -16.21
C LEU A 539 -31.47 -30.64 -17.29
N LEU A 540 -31.63 -29.32 -17.33
CA LEU A 540 -30.75 -28.38 -18.00
C LEU A 540 -29.96 -27.62 -16.93
N VAL A 541 -28.62 -27.71 -17.00
CA VAL A 541 -27.72 -27.02 -16.06
C VAL A 541 -26.82 -26.08 -16.84
N GLN A 542 -26.83 -24.81 -16.48
CA GLN A 542 -25.91 -23.82 -17.02
C GLN A 542 -24.55 -23.91 -16.33
N LEU A 543 -23.48 -23.85 -17.12
CA LEU A 543 -22.09 -23.90 -16.64
C LEU A 543 -21.27 -22.79 -17.26
N THR A 544 -20.15 -22.47 -16.61
CA THR A 544 -19.25 -21.39 -17.03
C THR A 544 -18.16 -21.86 -18.00
N SER A 545 -17.44 -20.90 -18.59
CA SER A 545 -16.21 -21.17 -19.34
C SER A 545 -15.15 -21.94 -18.55
N ALA A 546 -15.13 -21.87 -17.22
CA ALA A 546 -14.20 -22.64 -16.39
C ALA A 546 -14.44 -24.15 -16.53
N SER A 547 -15.70 -24.58 -16.56
CA SER A 547 -16.06 -25.99 -16.80
C SER A 547 -15.92 -26.39 -18.27
N LEU A 548 -16.12 -25.46 -19.21
CA LEU A 548 -15.95 -25.73 -20.65
C LEU A 548 -14.54 -26.20 -20.99
N ILE A 549 -13.53 -25.60 -20.35
CA ILE A 549 -12.12 -25.93 -20.58
C ILE A 549 -11.60 -27.07 -19.69
N ASP A 550 -12.40 -27.54 -18.71
CA ASP A 550 -12.00 -28.62 -17.81
C ASP A 550 -12.13 -29.99 -18.46
N LYS A 551 -10.98 -30.65 -18.68
CA LYS A 551 -10.89 -31.99 -19.26
C LYS A 551 -11.54 -33.09 -18.41
N LYS A 552 -11.80 -32.84 -17.11
CA LYS A 552 -12.44 -33.82 -16.22
C LYS A 552 -13.96 -33.80 -16.31
N LEU A 553 -14.57 -32.76 -16.89
CA LEU A 553 -16.02 -32.62 -16.96
C LEU A 553 -16.73 -33.84 -17.56
N PRO A 554 -16.30 -34.43 -18.71
CA PRO A 554 -16.97 -35.62 -19.26
C PRO A 554 -16.97 -36.82 -18.32
N SER A 555 -15.88 -37.04 -17.58
CA SER A 555 -15.79 -38.13 -16.60
C SER A 555 -16.80 -37.95 -15.48
N VAL A 556 -16.94 -36.72 -14.96
CA VAL A 556 -17.88 -36.43 -13.87
C VAL A 556 -19.32 -36.49 -14.37
N ALA A 557 -19.62 -35.93 -15.55
CA ALA A 557 -20.94 -36.04 -16.16
C ALA A 557 -21.35 -37.52 -16.34
N SER A 558 -20.44 -38.37 -16.82
CA SER A 558 -20.68 -39.81 -16.93
C SER A 558 -21.01 -40.47 -15.59
N GLN A 559 -20.30 -40.11 -14.52
CA GLN A 559 -20.56 -40.63 -13.18
C GLN A 559 -21.93 -40.18 -12.65
N LEU A 560 -22.28 -38.91 -12.84
CA LEU A 560 -23.56 -38.36 -12.42
C LEU A 560 -24.73 -38.99 -13.19
N ILE A 561 -24.64 -39.08 -14.52
CA ILE A 561 -25.68 -39.72 -15.36
C ILE A 561 -25.90 -41.17 -14.92
N LYS A 562 -24.83 -41.93 -14.65
CA LYS A 562 -24.93 -43.30 -14.12
C LYS A 562 -25.62 -43.34 -12.75
N ALA A 563 -25.29 -42.41 -11.86
CA ALA A 563 -25.89 -42.34 -10.52
C ALA A 563 -27.39 -42.00 -10.54
N VAL A 564 -27.85 -41.27 -11.56
CA VAL A 564 -29.25 -40.82 -11.73
C VAL A 564 -30.11 -41.87 -12.49
N GLY A 565 -29.52 -43.01 -12.87
CA GLY A 565 -30.24 -44.12 -13.50
C GLY A 565 -29.91 -44.35 -14.98
N GLY A 566 -28.88 -43.70 -15.52
CA GLY A 566 -28.19 -44.12 -16.75
C GLY A 566 -28.97 -43.98 -18.07
N ALA A 567 -30.16 -43.37 -18.07
CA ALA A 567 -30.87 -43.07 -19.30
C ALA A 567 -30.15 -41.95 -20.08
N ALA A 568 -30.08 -42.07 -21.40
CA ALA A 568 -29.53 -41.02 -22.25
C ALA A 568 -30.39 -39.75 -22.18
N GLY A 569 -29.78 -38.57 -22.22
CA GLY A 569 -30.51 -37.29 -22.26
C GLY A 569 -31.08 -36.82 -20.92
N VAL A 570 -30.70 -37.43 -19.80
CA VAL A 570 -31.11 -36.97 -18.45
C VAL A 570 -30.50 -35.62 -18.08
N LEU A 571 -29.29 -35.36 -18.57
CA LEU A 571 -28.54 -34.15 -18.26
C LEU A 571 -28.18 -33.42 -19.56
N THR A 572 -28.59 -32.17 -19.63
CA THR A 572 -28.22 -31.20 -20.67
C THR A 572 -27.35 -30.13 -20.05
N LEU A 573 -26.15 -29.93 -20.57
CA LEU A 573 -25.22 -28.90 -20.11
C LEU A 573 -25.20 -27.74 -21.07
N GLN A 574 -25.38 -26.54 -20.54
CA GLN A 574 -25.49 -25.33 -21.34
C GLN A 574 -24.35 -24.36 -21.05
N PHE A 575 -23.76 -23.78 -22.11
CA PHE A 575 -22.70 -22.77 -22.00
C PHE A 575 -23.09 -21.49 -22.73
N ASN A 576 -22.64 -20.33 -22.26
CA ASN A 576 -22.91 -19.05 -22.93
C ASN A 576 -22.30 -19.03 -24.34
N GLU A 577 -23.03 -18.49 -25.33
CA GLU A 577 -22.57 -18.36 -26.71
C GLU A 577 -21.20 -17.68 -26.81
N LYS A 578 -20.97 -16.64 -26.00
CA LYS A 578 -19.70 -15.91 -26.00
C LYS A 578 -18.55 -16.79 -25.50
N ASP A 579 -18.74 -17.55 -24.43
CA ASP A 579 -17.73 -18.48 -23.90
C ASP A 579 -17.39 -19.57 -24.92
N VAL A 580 -18.40 -20.06 -25.66
CA VAL A 580 -18.20 -21.04 -26.74
C VAL A 580 -17.43 -20.41 -27.91
N ALA A 581 -17.78 -19.19 -28.31
CA ALA A 581 -17.10 -18.47 -29.39
C ALA A 581 -15.62 -18.20 -29.06
N ASP A 582 -15.34 -17.77 -27.82
CA ASP A 582 -13.99 -17.49 -27.33
C ASP A 582 -13.12 -18.76 -27.25
N HIS A 583 -13.74 -19.94 -27.15
CA HIS A 583 -13.08 -21.24 -26.99
C HIS A 583 -13.49 -22.28 -28.04
N LEU A 584 -13.75 -21.85 -29.29
CA LEU A 584 -14.43 -22.65 -30.31
C LEU A 584 -13.86 -24.07 -30.55
N THR A 585 -12.53 -24.22 -30.62
CA THR A 585 -11.88 -25.54 -30.84
C THR A 585 -11.97 -26.44 -29.62
N VAL A 586 -11.84 -25.86 -28.42
CA VAL A 586 -11.99 -26.57 -27.15
C VAL A 586 -13.45 -27.01 -26.98
N ALA A 587 -14.40 -26.11 -27.22
CA ALA A 587 -15.82 -26.38 -27.15
C ALA A 587 -16.22 -27.54 -28.05
N LYS A 588 -15.78 -27.56 -29.32
CA LYS A 588 -16.05 -28.69 -30.24
C LYS A 588 -15.55 -30.02 -29.69
N THR A 589 -14.33 -30.05 -29.15
CA THR A 589 -13.74 -31.28 -28.60
C THR A 589 -14.47 -31.72 -27.34
N GLN A 590 -14.83 -30.78 -26.48
CA GLN A 590 -15.53 -31.03 -25.23
C GLN A 590 -16.97 -31.52 -25.46
N PHE A 591 -17.70 -30.91 -26.40
CA PHE A 591 -19.06 -31.30 -26.76
C PHE A 591 -19.08 -32.72 -27.32
N ALA A 592 -18.13 -33.05 -28.19
CA ALA A 592 -17.97 -34.42 -28.69
C ALA A 592 -17.70 -35.43 -27.55
N ALA A 593 -16.86 -35.07 -26.57
CA ALA A 593 -16.56 -35.93 -25.42
C ALA A 593 -17.78 -36.08 -24.47
N LEU A 594 -18.58 -35.04 -24.29
CA LEU A 594 -19.81 -35.07 -23.48
C LEU A 594 -20.91 -35.89 -24.16
N HIS A 595 -21.05 -35.77 -25.48
CA HIS A 595 -21.97 -36.57 -26.26
C HIS A 595 -21.64 -38.08 -26.16
N GLN A 596 -20.36 -38.46 -26.14
CA GLN A 596 -19.92 -39.85 -25.93
C GLN A 596 -20.37 -40.45 -24.59
N VAL A 597 -20.64 -39.62 -23.59
CA VAL A 597 -21.15 -40.06 -22.28
C VAL A 597 -22.66 -39.85 -22.13
N SER A 598 -23.38 -39.67 -23.24
CA SER A 598 -24.84 -39.49 -23.30
C SER A 598 -25.36 -38.22 -22.61
N CYS A 599 -24.50 -37.21 -22.50
CA CYS A 599 -24.85 -35.87 -22.04
C CYS A 599 -25.23 -34.99 -23.24
N GLN A 600 -26.37 -34.31 -23.16
CA GLN A 600 -26.78 -33.36 -24.19
C GLN A 600 -26.11 -32.01 -23.96
N MET A 601 -25.95 -31.26 -25.05
CA MET A 601 -25.25 -29.98 -25.08
C MET A 601 -26.18 -28.85 -25.53
N GLY A 602 -26.11 -27.74 -24.81
CA GLY A 602 -26.85 -26.52 -25.10
C GLY A 602 -25.95 -25.30 -25.26
N ILE A 603 -26.42 -24.30 -26.00
CA ILE A 603 -25.85 -22.94 -25.99
C ILE A 603 -26.87 -21.95 -25.41
N ASN A 604 -26.44 -21.12 -24.46
CA ASN A 604 -27.24 -20.05 -23.86
C ASN A 604 -26.98 -18.70 -24.55
N ASN A 605 -27.96 -17.80 -24.48
CA ASN A 605 -27.89 -16.45 -25.01
C ASN A 605 -27.64 -16.40 -26.53
N PHE A 606 -28.20 -17.38 -27.24
CA PHE A 606 -28.00 -17.59 -28.67
C PHE A 606 -28.61 -16.47 -29.53
N GLY A 607 -27.86 -16.04 -30.53
CA GLY A 607 -28.22 -14.93 -31.43
C GLY A 607 -27.57 -13.60 -31.02
N SER A 608 -26.81 -13.58 -29.92
CA SER A 608 -26.13 -12.36 -29.45
C SER A 608 -24.88 -12.03 -30.26
N SER A 609 -24.38 -12.98 -31.05
CA SER A 609 -23.21 -12.83 -31.91
C SER A 609 -23.60 -12.72 -33.38
N ALA A 610 -22.82 -11.96 -34.17
CA ALA A 610 -23.02 -11.88 -35.62
C ALA A 610 -22.85 -13.23 -36.35
N LYS A 611 -22.24 -14.23 -35.70
CA LYS A 611 -21.88 -15.54 -36.27
C LYS A 611 -22.54 -16.74 -35.58
N SER A 612 -23.69 -16.54 -34.94
CA SER A 612 -24.37 -17.59 -34.15
C SER A 612 -24.59 -18.91 -34.91
N ILE A 613 -25.09 -18.85 -36.15
CA ILE A 613 -25.31 -20.04 -36.98
C ILE A 613 -24.00 -20.76 -37.35
N GLU A 614 -22.92 -20.01 -37.61
CA GLU A 614 -21.61 -20.60 -37.90
C GLU A 614 -21.06 -21.33 -36.66
N ILE A 615 -21.22 -20.75 -35.47
CA ILE A 615 -20.81 -21.35 -34.20
C ILE A 615 -21.54 -22.68 -33.98
N VAL A 616 -22.87 -22.67 -34.08
CA VAL A 616 -23.71 -23.88 -33.91
C VAL A 616 -23.37 -24.95 -34.95
N SER A 617 -23.17 -24.56 -36.21
CA SER A 617 -22.77 -25.49 -37.27
C SER A 617 -21.43 -26.15 -36.99
N PHE A 618 -20.52 -25.46 -36.29
CA PHE A 618 -19.18 -25.96 -36.00
C PHE A 618 -19.12 -26.88 -34.77
N VAL A 619 -19.85 -26.54 -33.70
CA VAL A 619 -19.84 -27.29 -32.41
C VAL A 619 -20.96 -28.31 -32.29
N GLN A 620 -22.03 -28.18 -33.10
CA GLN A 620 -23.17 -29.12 -33.19
C GLN A 620 -23.82 -29.44 -31.82
N PRO A 621 -24.39 -28.44 -31.11
CA PRO A 621 -25.15 -28.69 -29.89
C PRO A 621 -26.48 -29.40 -30.19
N ASP A 622 -27.09 -30.02 -29.18
CA ASP A 622 -28.44 -30.59 -29.28
C ASP A 622 -29.51 -29.49 -29.28
N MET A 623 -29.27 -28.39 -28.55
CA MET A 623 -30.21 -27.28 -28.45
C MET A 623 -29.55 -25.91 -28.29
N VAL A 624 -30.32 -24.86 -28.57
CA VAL A 624 -29.95 -23.47 -28.25
C VAL A 624 -31.08 -22.75 -27.52
N ARG A 625 -30.73 -21.86 -26.59
CA ARG A 625 -31.66 -20.97 -25.89
C ARG A 625 -31.51 -19.56 -26.44
N LEU A 626 -32.60 -19.01 -26.96
CA LEU A 626 -32.62 -17.67 -27.53
C LEU A 626 -32.22 -16.62 -26.48
N ALA A 627 -31.43 -15.63 -26.91
CA ALA A 627 -31.17 -14.44 -26.10
C ALA A 627 -32.45 -13.67 -25.82
N ARG A 628 -32.53 -13.03 -24.65
CA ARG A 628 -33.71 -12.26 -24.21
C ARG A 628 -34.16 -11.22 -25.24
N SER A 629 -33.21 -10.58 -25.93
CA SER A 629 -33.48 -9.58 -26.97
C SER A 629 -34.32 -10.05 -28.14
N TYR A 630 -34.41 -11.36 -28.39
CA TYR A 630 -35.27 -11.94 -29.44
C TYR A 630 -36.69 -12.23 -28.96
N VAL A 631 -36.89 -12.31 -27.64
CA VAL A 631 -38.21 -12.52 -27.03
C VAL A 631 -38.85 -11.18 -26.71
N ASP A 632 -38.06 -10.22 -26.22
CA ASP A 632 -38.51 -8.86 -25.96
C ASP A 632 -39.04 -8.22 -27.27
N GLY A 633 -40.29 -7.77 -27.25
CA GLY A 633 -40.93 -7.12 -28.40
C GLY A 633 -41.23 -8.05 -29.59
N ILE A 634 -41.45 -9.35 -29.34
CA ILE A 634 -41.80 -10.32 -30.40
C ILE A 634 -43.19 -10.08 -31.03
N ASP A 635 -43.99 -9.18 -30.45
CA ASP A 635 -45.25 -8.69 -31.00
C ASP A 635 -45.07 -7.81 -32.24
N SER A 636 -43.89 -7.22 -32.43
CA SER A 636 -43.50 -6.52 -33.66
C SER A 636 -43.35 -7.47 -34.83
N ALA A 637 -43.97 -7.14 -35.97
CA ALA A 637 -43.90 -7.95 -37.19
C ALA A 637 -42.46 -8.15 -37.71
N ASP A 638 -41.62 -7.11 -37.61
CA ASP A 638 -40.21 -7.17 -38.05
C ASP A 638 -39.37 -8.09 -37.15
N ASN A 639 -39.61 -8.03 -35.83
CA ASN A 639 -38.92 -8.89 -34.87
C ASN A 639 -39.39 -10.34 -35.00
N LEU A 640 -40.70 -10.55 -35.15
CA LEU A 640 -41.31 -11.86 -35.38
C LEU A 640 -40.69 -12.58 -36.59
N GLU A 641 -40.56 -11.89 -37.72
CA GLU A 641 -39.98 -12.46 -38.94
C GLU A 641 -38.48 -12.79 -38.75
N THR A 642 -37.76 -11.93 -38.02
CA THR A 642 -36.36 -12.15 -37.67
C THR A 642 -36.20 -13.41 -36.81
N VAL A 643 -37.02 -13.57 -35.77
CA VAL A 643 -37.02 -14.75 -34.89
C VAL A 643 -37.38 -16.01 -35.66
N LYS A 644 -38.43 -15.98 -36.49
CA LYS A 644 -38.82 -17.11 -37.36
C LYS A 644 -37.70 -17.53 -38.29
N SER A 645 -37.05 -16.58 -38.94
CA SER A 645 -35.92 -16.83 -39.83
C SER A 645 -34.75 -17.47 -39.08
N LEU A 646 -34.43 -16.98 -37.88
CA LEU A 646 -33.37 -17.54 -37.04
C LEU A 646 -33.69 -18.98 -36.62
N ILE A 647 -34.91 -19.24 -36.14
CA ILE A 647 -35.37 -20.58 -35.74
C ILE A 647 -35.33 -21.54 -36.92
N MET A 648 -35.83 -21.14 -38.09
CA MET A 648 -35.80 -21.94 -39.31
C MET A 648 -34.37 -22.33 -39.69
N ARG A 649 -33.44 -21.37 -39.73
CA ARG A 649 -32.02 -21.63 -40.04
C ARG A 649 -31.33 -22.51 -38.99
N THR A 650 -31.77 -22.45 -37.74
CA THR A 650 -31.25 -23.29 -36.65
C THR A 650 -31.77 -24.73 -36.79
N ASN A 651 -33.04 -24.89 -37.13
CA ASN A 651 -33.65 -26.19 -37.39
C ASN A 651 -33.04 -26.87 -38.64
N GLU A 652 -32.63 -26.10 -39.66
CA GLU A 652 -31.91 -26.61 -40.85
C GLU A 652 -30.58 -27.31 -40.50
N VAL A 653 -29.94 -26.91 -39.40
CA VAL A 653 -28.72 -27.57 -38.88
C VAL A 653 -29.03 -28.63 -37.81
N SER A 654 -30.30 -29.04 -37.70
CA SER A 654 -30.79 -30.11 -36.80
C SER A 654 -30.59 -29.82 -35.31
N VAL A 655 -30.76 -28.56 -34.90
CA VAL A 655 -30.62 -28.12 -33.51
C VAL A 655 -31.95 -27.58 -33.00
N ASP A 656 -32.40 -28.06 -31.83
CA ASP A 656 -33.65 -27.63 -31.24
C ASP A 656 -33.55 -26.22 -30.62
N VAL A 657 -34.64 -25.44 -30.69
CA VAL A 657 -34.68 -24.10 -30.11
C VAL A 657 -35.55 -24.06 -28.84
N LEU A 658 -34.98 -23.50 -27.77
CA LEU A 658 -35.64 -23.08 -26.54
C LEU A 658 -35.90 -21.58 -26.58
N MET A 659 -37.18 -21.22 -26.48
CA MET A 659 -37.64 -19.84 -26.35
C MET A 659 -37.99 -19.55 -24.87
N PRO A 660 -37.16 -18.74 -24.18
CA PRO A 660 -37.40 -18.38 -22.78
C PRO A 660 -38.30 -17.14 -22.63
N TYR A 661 -38.50 -16.68 -21.39
CA TYR A 661 -39.19 -15.42 -21.03
C TYR A 661 -40.62 -15.25 -21.55
N ILE A 662 -41.39 -16.34 -21.60
CA ILE A 662 -42.84 -16.27 -21.91
C ILE A 662 -43.60 -15.82 -20.66
N GLU A 663 -43.87 -14.52 -20.56
CA GLU A 663 -44.47 -13.89 -19.37
C GLU A 663 -45.98 -13.64 -19.48
N ASP A 664 -46.56 -13.74 -20.68
CA ASP A 664 -47.99 -13.54 -20.90
C ASP A 664 -48.58 -14.41 -22.03
N ALA A 665 -49.91 -14.41 -22.13
CA ALA A 665 -50.66 -15.18 -23.11
C ALA A 665 -50.43 -14.74 -24.57
N ALA A 666 -50.12 -13.45 -24.80
CA ALA A 666 -49.87 -12.94 -26.15
C ALA A 666 -48.52 -13.46 -26.67
N THR A 667 -47.49 -13.38 -25.84
CA THR A 667 -46.16 -13.94 -26.10
C THR A 667 -46.24 -15.46 -26.30
N MET A 668 -47.04 -16.17 -25.52
CA MET A 668 -47.27 -17.62 -25.69
C MET A 668 -47.89 -17.95 -27.06
N SER A 669 -48.91 -17.21 -27.49
CA SER A 669 -49.56 -17.39 -28.80
C SER A 669 -48.57 -17.19 -29.95
N VAL A 670 -47.70 -16.18 -29.82
CA VAL A 670 -46.64 -15.91 -30.80
C VAL A 670 -45.58 -17.01 -30.77
N ALA A 671 -45.11 -17.42 -29.59
CA ALA A 671 -44.09 -18.46 -29.41
C ALA A 671 -44.52 -19.81 -30.04
N TRP A 672 -45.81 -20.14 -29.98
CA TRP A 672 -46.36 -21.31 -30.64
C TRP A 672 -46.26 -21.26 -32.17
N SER A 673 -46.29 -20.06 -32.75
CA SER A 673 -46.30 -19.84 -34.20
C SER A 673 -44.91 -19.76 -34.84
N VAL A 674 -43.85 -19.57 -34.04
CA VAL A 674 -42.48 -19.37 -34.55
C VAL A 674 -41.66 -20.65 -34.72
N GLY A 675 -42.19 -21.79 -34.25
CA GLY A 675 -41.58 -23.11 -34.46
C GLY A 675 -40.44 -23.45 -33.49
N ALA A 676 -40.34 -22.77 -32.35
CA ALA A 676 -39.48 -23.20 -31.24
C ALA A 676 -40.04 -24.49 -30.64
N ARG A 677 -39.18 -25.46 -30.34
CA ARG A 677 -39.61 -26.74 -29.75
C ARG A 677 -39.88 -26.62 -28.25
N TYR A 678 -39.01 -25.91 -27.55
CA TYR A 678 -39.05 -25.78 -26.11
C TYR A 678 -39.50 -24.38 -25.71
N LEU A 679 -40.41 -24.30 -24.73
CA LEU A 679 -40.97 -23.05 -24.23
C LEU A 679 -40.76 -22.95 -22.72
N GLN A 680 -40.39 -21.76 -22.24
CA GLN A 680 -40.24 -21.50 -20.80
C GLN A 680 -40.60 -20.05 -20.46
N GLY A 681 -41.25 -19.84 -19.33
CA GLY A 681 -41.51 -18.52 -18.77
C GLY A 681 -42.52 -18.56 -17.62
N TYR A 682 -42.71 -17.42 -16.94
CA TYR A 682 -43.56 -17.35 -15.74
C TYR A 682 -45.04 -17.56 -16.05
N TYR A 683 -45.48 -17.29 -17.29
CA TYR A 683 -46.84 -17.61 -17.72
C TYR A 683 -47.12 -19.11 -17.72
N LEU A 684 -46.10 -19.94 -17.99
CA LEU A 684 -46.20 -21.39 -17.94
C LEU A 684 -46.09 -21.88 -16.50
N GLU A 685 -44.92 -21.66 -15.90
CA GLU A 685 -44.67 -21.98 -14.49
C GLU A 685 -43.44 -21.21 -14.00
N GLU A 686 -43.54 -20.65 -12.79
CA GLU A 686 -42.42 -19.98 -12.12
C GLU A 686 -41.41 -20.99 -11.55
N PRO A 687 -40.13 -20.60 -11.39
CA PRO A 687 -39.14 -21.43 -10.70
C PRO A 687 -39.60 -21.78 -9.28
N SER A 688 -39.37 -23.02 -8.85
CA SER A 688 -39.69 -23.45 -7.48
C SER A 688 -38.57 -24.29 -6.87
N SER A 689 -38.50 -24.33 -5.53
CA SER A 689 -37.48 -25.09 -4.80
C SER A 689 -37.62 -26.61 -4.92
N THR A 690 -38.74 -27.08 -5.49
CA THR A 690 -39.04 -28.50 -5.68
C THR A 690 -39.37 -28.78 -7.13
N ILE A 691 -38.79 -29.82 -7.71
CA ILE A 691 -39.19 -30.30 -9.04
C ILE A 691 -40.60 -30.89 -8.94
N LYS A 692 -41.58 -30.22 -9.56
CA LYS A 692 -42.94 -30.69 -9.70
C LYS A 692 -43.16 -31.09 -11.15
N VAL A 693 -43.43 -32.36 -11.39
CA VAL A 693 -43.78 -32.85 -12.73
C VAL A 693 -45.29 -32.73 -12.87
N ALA A 694 -45.74 -31.91 -13.83
CA ALA A 694 -47.16 -31.83 -14.17
C ALA A 694 -47.65 -33.20 -14.66
N THR A 695 -48.68 -33.74 -14.02
CA THR A 695 -49.33 -35.02 -14.36
C THR A 695 -50.38 -34.88 -15.42
#